data_AF-A0A1Z7ZY20-F1
#
_entry.id   AF-A0A1Z7ZY20-F1
#
_cell.length_a   1.000
_cell.length_b   1.000
_cell.length_c   1.000
_cell.angle_alpha   90.00
_cell.angle_beta   90.00
_cell.angle_gamma   90.00
#
_symmetry.space_group_name_H-M   'P 1'
#
loop_
_entity.id
_entity.type
_entity.pdbx_description
1 polymer ?
#
loop_
_entity_poly.entity_id
_entity_poly.type
_entity_poly.pdbx_seq_one_letter_code
_entity_poly.pdbx_strand_id
1 'polypeptide(L)'
;MNKFSLSILFSSILLATAGCGSSGSSSSSDTGSNNDTESAQSKSGKLLGLSGFSYESGSETGTTSDDGQFQYRTDQEVTFSLGGIILGTTTPKDYITLEDIAGDHPDALSNLQRFLATVDYDLSPMNGIIVTSDIREAAKDSDNLNFNQPSESFTIEAEALLQTELKSQLHADALQHSLENLLPQIEERNSQVQARLLRTFTYPTVAVSAEIAEEAQSVFDLMLQNTVNEGESPLELIFSATNTPLVLSSDDPEESTLTDLYAQYKSHLIDIGKEAPFVDREDFASKPADGGDVVSAHHLLVMSDFQMRDEESPLNVNILKSLIPASYYPASAHITYQVDDMIRTMRDYETDINKPIDMAIFTGDLLDIGGYNEARWGIDILDGGDINPDSGADDDPIVGNFDDGKPNDTYDAFTAVGLNGQDETQANIPWYYVPGNHDGLLLGNFPITDNDFKLFGVTINIDTRTFFDSLATGNKSILGFDPSLSLSSILDVLFPKIITSDPDRRMLRSQEIAEEMFISKDPAFVSEPIGHGMQHVIDQQGELKDGNLHYSFTSNNGLIKHIAIDSSMLLGPEGMLDLSEMAWIVQELQAAQDAGQLVIVSSHHKPKDIIINGGLLIETLNQYPNVIAHLVAHSHQNTILPRAGATDELGYWEIESGSMVNWPQQFRVLDISIDKDSGVGTIKSTMLNHESESPLHVAQRGRFLSYLERYLEDHILLPGDGIAATEGAAEDRNTFLYFKVPANVLARL
;
A
#
# COMPACT_ATOMS: atom_id res chain seq x y z
N MET A 1 -14.04 25.79 12.84
CA MET A 1 -13.89 25.05 11.58
C MET A 1 -13.02 25.88 10.67
N ASN A 2 -11.70 25.63 10.67
CA ASN A 2 -10.79 26.29 9.74
C ASN A 2 -11.00 25.67 8.36
N LYS A 3 -11.24 26.51 7.34
CA LYS A 3 -11.43 26.09 5.95
C LYS A 3 -10.19 25.41 5.32
N PHE A 4 -9.06 25.46 6.01
CA PHE A 4 -7.75 24.97 5.56
C PHE A 4 -7.60 23.44 5.61
N SER A 5 -8.12 22.77 6.64
CA SER A 5 -7.89 21.33 6.82
C SER A 5 -8.75 20.45 5.91
N LEU A 6 -9.88 20.97 5.40
CA LEU A 6 -10.70 20.26 4.40
C LEU A 6 -10.06 20.29 3.01
N SER A 7 -9.22 21.29 2.73
CA SER A 7 -8.42 21.36 1.50
C SER A 7 -7.28 20.34 1.48
N ILE A 8 -6.79 19.88 2.65
CA ILE A 8 -5.73 18.86 2.75
C ILE A 8 -6.23 17.50 2.26
N LEU A 9 -7.46 17.12 2.59
CA LEU A 9 -8.07 15.91 2.04
C LEU A 9 -8.28 16.09 0.53
N PHE A 10 -8.92 17.17 0.10
CA PHE A 10 -9.32 17.31 -1.30
C PHE A 10 -8.19 17.67 -2.28
N SER A 11 -7.13 18.38 -1.88
CA SER A 11 -6.03 18.76 -2.80
C SER A 11 -5.11 17.59 -3.13
N SER A 12 -4.91 16.66 -2.19
CA SER A 12 -4.19 15.42 -2.42
C SER A 12 -5.06 14.33 -3.09
N ILE A 13 -6.39 14.50 -3.06
CA ILE A 13 -7.39 13.65 -3.72
C ILE A 13 -7.79 14.17 -5.14
N LEU A 14 -7.57 15.45 -5.46
CA LEU A 14 -8.00 16.08 -6.72
C LEU A 14 -6.83 16.67 -7.52
N LEU A 15 -5.96 15.78 -8.02
CA LEU A 15 -5.34 15.98 -9.33
C LEU A 15 -6.39 15.74 -10.44
N ALA A 16 -7.47 16.53 -10.47
CA ALA A 16 -8.40 16.66 -11.60
C ALA A 16 -9.51 17.71 -11.35
N THR A 17 -9.58 18.78 -12.15
CA THR A 17 -10.81 19.15 -12.89
C THR A 17 -10.50 20.26 -13.90
N ALA A 18 -10.56 19.95 -15.21
CA ALA A 18 -11.14 20.80 -16.25
C ALA A 18 -11.02 20.13 -17.63
N GLY A 19 -12.06 19.38 -18.02
CA GLY A 19 -12.33 19.17 -19.44
C GLY A 19 -12.74 20.51 -20.05
N CYS A 20 -11.85 21.14 -20.80
CA CYS A 20 -12.17 22.33 -21.59
C CYS A 20 -13.14 21.97 -22.72
N GLY A 21 -14.15 22.81 -22.97
CA GLY A 21 -14.60 23.05 -24.35
C GLY A 21 -16.09 22.86 -24.66
N SER A 22 -16.89 23.85 -24.27
CA SER A 22 -18.13 24.23 -24.95
C SER A 22 -17.88 24.50 -26.45
N SER A 23 -18.69 23.91 -27.34
CA SER A 23 -19.24 24.64 -28.50
C SER A 23 -20.41 23.89 -29.14
N GLY A 24 -21.61 24.47 -29.01
CA GLY A 24 -22.69 24.23 -29.96
C GLY A 24 -22.39 24.97 -31.26
N SER A 25 -22.63 24.30 -32.40
CA SER A 25 -22.60 24.94 -33.71
C SER A 25 -23.93 24.67 -34.44
N SER A 26 -24.74 25.71 -34.54
CA SER A 26 -25.72 25.86 -35.62
C SER A 26 -24.99 26.31 -36.88
N SER A 27 -25.26 25.63 -37.99
CA SER A 27 -24.70 25.94 -39.30
C SER A 27 -25.34 27.21 -39.89
N SER A 28 -24.52 28.22 -40.19
CA SER A 28 -24.78 29.12 -41.31
C SER A 28 -23.47 29.50 -41.98
N SER A 29 -23.38 29.18 -43.26
CA SER A 29 -22.28 29.47 -44.18
C SER A 29 -22.07 30.97 -44.37
N ASP A 30 -20.82 31.44 -44.28
CA ASP A 30 -20.36 32.50 -45.17
C ASP A 30 -18.85 32.41 -45.42
N THR A 31 -18.46 32.60 -46.67
CA THR A 31 -17.09 32.47 -47.19
C THR A 31 -16.38 33.82 -47.18
N GLY A 32 -15.20 33.92 -46.56
CA GLY A 32 -14.31 35.08 -46.71
C GLY A 32 -12.89 34.78 -46.22
N SER A 33 -11.92 34.89 -47.14
CA SER A 33 -10.48 34.76 -46.86
C SER A 33 -9.93 35.95 -46.08
N ASN A 34 -9.05 35.73 -45.10
CA ASN A 34 -8.06 36.71 -44.66
C ASN A 34 -6.85 36.01 -44.02
N ASN A 35 -5.65 36.43 -44.42
CA ASN A 35 -4.38 36.05 -43.79
C ASN A 35 -4.22 36.75 -42.43
N ASP A 36 -3.98 35.94 -41.41
CA ASP A 36 -3.08 36.08 -40.26
C ASP A 36 -2.71 37.47 -39.74
N THR A 37 -3.33 37.78 -38.61
CA THR A 37 -2.58 38.10 -37.39
C THR A 37 -3.33 37.34 -36.29
N GLU A 38 -2.80 36.20 -35.81
CA GLU A 38 -3.37 35.55 -34.63
C GLU A 38 -3.35 36.58 -33.51
N SER A 39 -4.52 37.11 -33.15
CA SER A 39 -4.65 37.97 -31.98
C SER A 39 -4.15 37.17 -30.80
N ALA A 40 -3.22 37.71 -30.02
CA ALA A 40 -2.72 37.06 -28.82
C ALA A 40 -3.87 36.54 -27.95
N GLN A 41 -3.96 35.22 -27.84
CA GLN A 41 -5.04 34.52 -27.15
C GLN A 41 -4.59 34.15 -25.74
N SER A 42 -5.54 34.21 -24.80
CA SER A 42 -5.37 33.57 -23.51
C SER A 42 -5.56 32.07 -23.71
N LYS A 43 -4.61 31.27 -23.24
CA LYS A 43 -4.66 29.81 -23.22
C LYS A 43 -4.32 29.31 -21.81
N SER A 44 -4.73 28.08 -21.53
CA SER A 44 -4.32 27.37 -20.32
C SER A 44 -3.10 26.52 -20.62
N GLY A 45 -2.15 26.46 -19.70
CA GLY A 45 -1.03 25.52 -19.69
C GLY A 45 -0.95 24.84 -18.34
N LYS A 46 -0.04 23.86 -18.21
CA LYS A 46 0.17 23.12 -16.96
C LYS A 46 1.63 23.17 -16.56
N LEU A 47 1.90 23.61 -15.34
CA LEU A 47 3.21 23.48 -14.70
C LEU A 47 3.19 22.17 -13.92
N LEU A 48 3.87 21.15 -14.45
CA LEU A 48 3.71 19.78 -13.97
C LEU A 48 4.11 19.66 -12.50
N GLY A 49 3.22 19.10 -11.68
CA GLY A 49 3.47 18.80 -10.27
C GLY A 49 3.70 20.01 -9.36
N LEU A 50 3.34 21.24 -9.76
CA LEU A 50 3.53 22.43 -8.92
C LEU A 50 2.21 23.16 -8.66
N SER A 51 1.66 22.96 -7.46
CA SER A 51 0.42 23.59 -6.99
C SER A 51 0.71 24.80 -6.10
N GLY A 52 -0.10 25.85 -6.24
CA GLY A 52 -0.04 26.98 -5.31
C GLY A 52 1.04 28.03 -5.62
N PHE A 53 1.66 28.00 -6.80
CA PHE A 53 2.67 28.98 -7.21
C PHE A 53 2.05 30.16 -7.95
N SER A 54 2.59 31.36 -7.75
CA SER A 54 2.09 32.55 -8.45
C SER A 54 2.62 32.59 -9.88
N TYR A 55 1.78 32.94 -10.85
CA TYR A 55 2.17 33.12 -12.25
C TYR A 55 1.78 34.50 -12.78
N GLU A 56 2.59 35.01 -13.71
CA GLU A 56 2.31 36.24 -14.46
C GLU A 56 2.68 36.05 -15.94
N SER A 57 1.74 36.36 -16.83
CA SER A 57 1.93 36.42 -18.28
C SER A 57 1.11 37.59 -18.85
N GLY A 58 1.71 38.79 -18.83
CA GLY A 58 1.05 40.02 -19.26
C GLY A 58 -0.16 40.39 -18.37
N SER A 59 -1.38 40.23 -18.90
CA SER A 59 -2.61 40.46 -18.13
C SER A 59 -3.09 39.24 -17.34
N GLU A 60 -2.58 38.06 -17.67
CA GLU A 60 -2.98 36.82 -16.99
C GLU A 60 -2.10 36.64 -15.75
N THR A 61 -2.73 36.68 -14.59
CA THR A 61 -2.05 36.50 -13.30
C THR A 61 -2.90 35.62 -12.42
N GLY A 62 -2.27 34.78 -11.60
CA GLY A 62 -3.00 33.96 -10.65
C GLY A 62 -2.09 33.05 -9.87
N THR A 63 -2.69 31.98 -9.37
CA THR A 63 -1.98 30.89 -8.69
C THR A 63 -2.25 29.60 -9.46
N THR A 64 -1.24 28.75 -9.61
CA THR A 64 -1.42 27.43 -10.20
C THR A 64 -2.45 26.64 -9.40
N SER A 65 -3.34 25.91 -10.09
CA SER A 65 -4.32 25.03 -9.46
C SER A 65 -3.66 23.80 -8.81
N ASP A 66 -4.46 22.95 -8.18
CA ASP A 66 -4.01 21.70 -7.55
C ASP A 66 -3.29 20.75 -8.52
N ASP A 67 -3.67 20.77 -9.79
CA ASP A 67 -2.98 20.06 -10.87
C ASP A 67 -1.98 20.93 -11.64
N GLY A 68 -1.64 22.12 -11.16
CA GLY A 68 -0.62 22.97 -11.79
C GLY A 68 -1.10 23.77 -13.01
N GLN A 69 -2.40 23.83 -13.32
CA GLN A 69 -2.90 24.65 -14.43
C GLN A 69 -2.74 26.15 -14.16
N PHE A 70 -2.39 26.89 -15.20
CA PHE A 70 -2.27 28.35 -15.21
C PHE A 70 -2.75 28.94 -16.53
N GLN A 71 -3.10 30.22 -16.54
CA GLN A 71 -3.45 30.96 -17.75
C GLN A 71 -2.25 31.76 -18.26
N TYR A 72 -2.08 31.80 -19.58
CA TYR A 72 -1.00 32.57 -20.21
C TYR A 72 -1.45 33.22 -21.51
N ARG A 73 -0.71 34.25 -21.92
CA ARG A 73 -0.87 34.86 -23.24
C ARG A 73 0.12 34.28 -24.22
N THR A 74 -0.33 33.89 -25.40
CA THR A 74 0.54 33.28 -26.43
C THR A 74 1.66 34.19 -26.95
N ASP A 75 1.61 35.50 -26.67
CA ASP A 75 2.59 36.50 -27.10
C ASP A 75 3.50 37.01 -25.98
N GLN A 76 3.35 36.51 -24.75
CA GLN A 76 4.13 36.93 -23.59
C GLN A 76 4.81 35.70 -22.98
N GLU A 77 5.96 35.91 -22.35
CA GLU A 77 6.54 34.90 -21.48
C GLU A 77 5.65 34.69 -20.25
N VAL A 78 5.82 33.56 -19.58
CA VAL A 78 5.20 33.28 -18.28
C VAL A 78 6.30 33.19 -17.23
N THR A 79 6.12 33.90 -16.13
CA THR A 79 7.00 33.86 -14.96
C THR A 79 6.29 33.17 -13.81
N PHE A 80 6.96 32.22 -13.17
CA PHE A 80 6.48 31.53 -11.97
C PHE A 80 7.27 32.00 -10.74
N SER A 81 6.57 32.16 -9.62
CA SER A 81 7.14 32.72 -8.40
C SER A 81 6.48 32.20 -7.12
N LEU A 82 7.24 32.28 -6.03
CA LEU A 82 6.77 32.09 -4.66
C LEU A 82 7.05 33.36 -3.85
N GLY A 83 6.00 34.17 -3.65
CA GLY A 83 6.16 35.48 -3.02
C GLY A 83 7.09 36.37 -3.85
N GLY A 84 8.18 36.86 -3.25
CA GLY A 84 9.20 37.66 -3.94
C GLY A 84 10.24 36.85 -4.75
N ILE A 85 10.19 35.53 -4.69
CA ILE A 85 11.19 34.63 -5.29
C ILE A 85 10.72 34.18 -6.67
N ILE A 86 11.49 34.50 -7.71
CA ILE A 86 11.22 34.08 -9.09
C ILE A 86 11.85 32.71 -9.31
N LEU A 87 11.01 31.71 -9.56
CA LEU A 87 11.45 30.34 -9.87
C LEU A 87 12.07 30.28 -11.27
N GLY A 88 11.46 30.98 -12.22
CA GLY A 88 11.93 31.09 -13.58
C GLY A 88 10.90 31.70 -14.53
N THR A 89 11.37 32.02 -15.73
CA THR A 89 10.58 32.62 -16.80
C THR A 89 10.80 31.81 -18.07
N THR A 90 9.74 31.49 -18.79
CA THR A 90 9.83 30.70 -20.02
C THR A 90 8.79 31.07 -21.05
N THR A 91 8.99 30.62 -22.28
CA THR A 91 7.97 30.73 -23.33
C THR A 91 6.84 29.74 -23.01
N PRO A 92 5.56 30.17 -23.04
CA PRO A 92 4.47 29.28 -22.67
C PRO A 92 4.35 28.04 -23.57
N LYS A 93 3.98 26.93 -22.96
CA LYS A 93 3.70 25.62 -23.59
C LYS A 93 2.46 25.02 -22.96
N ASP A 94 1.90 24.01 -23.61
CA ASP A 94 0.78 23.24 -23.02
C ASP A 94 1.23 22.56 -21.72
N TYR A 95 2.49 22.08 -21.68
CA TYR A 95 3.15 21.54 -20.50
C TYR A 95 4.50 22.22 -20.30
N ILE A 96 4.72 22.76 -19.11
CA ILE A 96 5.97 23.37 -18.65
C ILE A 96 6.56 22.46 -17.58
N THR A 97 7.83 22.14 -17.76
CA THR A 97 8.64 21.32 -16.84
C THR A 97 9.54 22.20 -15.97
N LEU A 98 10.19 21.62 -14.95
CA LEU A 98 11.17 22.37 -14.15
C LEU A 98 12.40 22.75 -14.98
N GLU A 99 12.78 21.93 -15.96
CA GLU A 99 13.86 22.19 -16.91
C GLU A 99 13.56 23.41 -17.80
N ASP A 100 12.29 23.65 -18.12
CA ASP A 100 11.88 24.79 -18.95
C ASP A 100 12.05 26.13 -18.24
N ILE A 101 12.08 26.13 -16.91
CA ILE A 101 12.19 27.34 -16.07
C ILE A 101 13.52 27.42 -15.31
N ALA A 102 14.26 26.32 -15.22
CA ALA A 102 15.59 26.30 -14.60
C ALA A 102 16.59 27.17 -15.38
N GLY A 103 17.57 27.72 -14.67
CA GLY A 103 18.64 28.52 -15.26
C GLY A 103 19.66 27.67 -16.05
N ASP A 104 20.55 28.34 -16.78
CA ASP A 104 21.55 27.70 -17.65
C ASP A 104 22.73 27.03 -16.89
N HIS A 105 22.88 27.25 -15.59
CA HIS A 105 23.97 26.69 -14.79
C HIS A 105 23.74 25.18 -14.56
N PRO A 106 24.78 24.34 -14.58
CA PRO A 106 24.64 22.88 -14.38
C PRO A 106 23.88 22.49 -13.10
N ASP A 107 24.05 23.26 -12.03
CA ASP A 107 23.42 23.01 -10.73
C ASP A 107 22.04 23.67 -10.59
N ALA A 108 21.56 24.45 -11.57
CA ALA A 108 20.38 25.29 -11.40
C ALA A 108 19.10 24.48 -11.17
N LEU A 109 18.93 23.38 -11.89
CA LEU A 109 17.78 22.48 -11.73
C LEU A 109 17.76 21.85 -10.34
N SER A 110 18.89 21.29 -9.90
CA SER A 110 19.05 20.74 -8.54
C SER A 110 18.76 21.79 -7.47
N ASN A 111 19.30 23.00 -7.61
CA ASN A 111 19.03 24.09 -6.67
C ASN A 111 17.53 24.42 -6.61
N LEU A 112 16.86 24.50 -7.76
CA LEU A 112 15.42 24.75 -7.84
C LEU A 112 14.63 23.61 -7.18
N GLN A 113 14.92 22.36 -7.48
CA GLN A 113 14.25 21.19 -6.89
C GLN A 113 14.46 21.11 -5.38
N ARG A 114 15.69 21.34 -4.89
CA ARG A 114 16.00 21.36 -3.45
C ARG A 114 15.23 22.46 -2.73
N PHE A 115 15.10 23.64 -3.34
CA PHE A 115 14.27 24.71 -2.81
C PHE A 115 12.79 24.31 -2.80
N LEU A 116 12.28 23.78 -3.91
CA LEU A 116 10.89 23.35 -4.04
C LEU A 116 10.53 22.30 -2.99
N ALA A 117 11.34 21.26 -2.83
CA ALA A 117 11.16 20.23 -1.80
C ALA A 117 11.29 20.77 -0.36
N THR A 118 11.92 21.94 -0.17
CA THR A 118 12.02 22.59 1.15
C THR A 118 10.81 23.45 1.48
N VAL A 119 10.20 24.08 0.46
CA VAL A 119 8.99 24.91 0.62
C VAL A 119 7.70 24.11 0.45
N ASP A 120 7.83 22.81 0.26
CA ASP A 120 6.71 21.89 0.09
C ASP A 120 5.93 21.73 1.40
N TYR A 121 4.61 21.86 1.32
CA TYR A 121 3.76 21.92 2.51
C TYR A 121 3.66 20.57 3.22
N ASP A 122 3.55 19.47 2.50
CA ASP A 122 3.46 18.13 3.08
C ASP A 122 4.83 17.45 3.23
N LEU A 123 5.91 18.18 2.93
CA LEU A 123 7.30 17.75 3.00
C LEU A 123 7.60 16.51 2.16
N SER A 124 6.80 16.26 1.12
CA SER A 124 6.96 15.10 0.28
C SER A 124 6.89 15.46 -1.20
N PRO A 125 8.06 15.66 -1.82
CA PRO A 125 8.13 16.07 -3.22
C PRO A 125 7.63 15.02 -4.22
N MET A 126 7.24 13.82 -3.77
CA MET A 126 6.86 12.72 -4.64
C MET A 126 5.46 12.78 -5.20
N ASN A 127 4.57 13.59 -4.62
CA ASN A 127 3.24 13.84 -5.19
C ASN A 127 3.18 15.17 -5.96
N GLY A 128 4.33 15.78 -6.23
CA GLY A 128 4.45 17.16 -6.66
C GLY A 128 4.88 18.06 -5.50
N ILE A 129 4.66 19.35 -5.64
CA ILE A 129 5.00 20.38 -4.67
C ILE A 129 3.76 21.20 -4.41
N ILE A 130 3.36 21.27 -3.15
CA ILE A 130 2.17 21.96 -2.71
C ILE A 130 2.57 23.17 -1.90
N VAL A 131 2.22 24.36 -2.39
CA VAL A 131 2.41 25.60 -1.66
C VAL A 131 1.07 26.14 -1.17
N THR A 132 0.91 26.22 0.15
CA THR A 132 -0.28 26.83 0.76
C THR A 132 -0.22 28.35 0.73
N SER A 133 -1.35 29.01 1.02
CA SER A 133 -1.36 30.47 1.17
C SER A 133 -0.47 30.95 2.32
N ASP A 134 -0.29 30.14 3.35
CA ASP A 134 0.54 30.50 4.51
C ASP A 134 2.02 30.54 4.11
N ILE A 135 2.46 29.57 3.29
CA ILE A 135 3.80 29.57 2.70
C ILE A 135 3.98 30.75 1.74
N ARG A 136 2.99 31.03 0.88
CA ARG A 136 3.03 32.21 -0.01
C ARG A 136 3.13 33.52 0.75
N GLU A 137 2.35 33.68 1.81
CA GLU A 137 2.37 34.91 2.61
C GLU A 137 3.68 35.03 3.40
N ALA A 138 4.24 33.91 3.89
CA ALA A 138 5.57 33.90 4.51
C ALA A 138 6.68 34.31 3.53
N ALA A 139 6.57 33.93 2.25
CA ALA A 139 7.55 34.24 1.20
C ALA A 139 7.41 35.64 0.57
N LYS A 140 6.35 36.39 0.90
CA LYS A 140 5.93 37.60 0.17
C LYS A 140 6.94 38.72 0.17
N ASP A 141 7.65 38.91 1.28
CA ASP A 141 8.65 39.95 1.47
C ASP A 141 10.09 39.43 1.27
N SER A 142 10.24 38.20 0.79
CA SER A 142 11.54 37.58 0.55
C SER A 142 12.27 38.22 -0.63
N ASP A 143 13.58 38.41 -0.49
CA ASP A 143 14.45 38.77 -1.61
C ASP A 143 14.47 37.63 -2.65
N ASN A 144 14.71 37.99 -3.92
CA ASN A 144 14.83 36.99 -4.97
C ASN A 144 16.05 36.10 -4.75
N LEU A 145 15.90 34.80 -4.99
CA LEU A 145 16.95 33.79 -4.80
C LEU A 145 17.61 33.44 -6.14
N ASN A 146 18.94 33.40 -6.20
CA ASN A 146 19.64 33.04 -7.44
C ASN A 146 19.80 31.52 -7.58
N PHE A 147 18.91 30.85 -8.32
CA PHE A 147 19.06 29.42 -8.62
C PHE A 147 20.25 29.13 -9.56
N ASN A 148 20.68 30.11 -10.36
CA ASN A 148 21.64 29.96 -11.45
C ASN A 148 23.11 30.11 -10.98
N GLN A 149 23.50 29.32 -9.99
CA GLN A 149 24.83 29.37 -9.35
C GLN A 149 25.29 28.00 -8.81
N PRO A 150 26.54 27.85 -8.35
CA PRO A 150 27.01 26.61 -7.73
C PRO A 150 26.23 26.23 -6.46
N SER A 151 25.93 24.94 -6.27
CA SER A 151 25.09 24.46 -5.15
C SER A 151 25.59 24.84 -3.75
N GLU A 152 26.90 24.97 -3.54
CA GLU A 152 27.47 25.40 -2.26
C GLU A 152 27.09 26.85 -1.93
N SER A 153 27.17 27.75 -2.93
CA SER A 153 26.78 29.16 -2.76
C SER A 153 25.26 29.30 -2.60
N PHE A 154 24.51 28.54 -3.39
CA PHE A 154 23.06 28.47 -3.30
C PHE A 154 22.59 28.02 -1.92
N THR A 155 23.20 26.97 -1.34
CA THR A 155 22.81 26.44 -0.02
C THR A 155 22.92 27.52 1.05
N ILE A 156 24.02 28.28 1.06
CA ILE A 156 24.22 29.37 2.04
C ILE A 156 23.16 30.46 1.87
N GLU A 157 22.88 30.87 0.64
CA GLU A 157 21.89 31.92 0.34
C GLU A 157 20.47 31.47 0.69
N ALA A 158 20.11 30.24 0.27
CA ALA A 158 18.80 29.66 0.47
C ALA A 158 18.50 29.44 1.96
N GLU A 159 19.42 28.85 2.73
CA GLU A 159 19.21 28.62 4.17
C GLU A 159 19.13 29.92 4.97
N ALA A 160 19.89 30.95 4.57
CA ALA A 160 19.79 32.27 5.17
C ALA A 160 18.42 32.92 4.92
N LEU A 161 17.87 32.76 3.71
CA LEU A 161 16.55 33.27 3.35
C LEU A 161 15.41 32.47 3.99
N LEU A 162 15.47 31.14 3.88
CA LEU A 162 14.45 30.20 4.36
C LEU A 162 14.45 30.08 5.89
N GLN A 163 15.58 30.37 6.55
CA GLN A 163 15.80 30.15 7.99
C GLN A 163 15.56 28.70 8.44
N THR A 164 15.80 27.75 7.54
CA THR A 164 15.77 26.31 7.77
C THR A 164 16.83 25.64 6.89
N GLU A 165 17.21 24.41 7.23
CA GLU A 165 18.12 23.60 6.42
C GLU A 165 17.50 23.32 5.04
N LEU A 166 18.30 23.48 3.99
CA LEU A 166 17.86 23.21 2.63
C LEU A 166 17.85 21.70 2.42
N LYS A 167 16.77 21.16 1.85
CA LYS A 167 16.66 19.72 1.56
C LYS A 167 17.83 19.21 0.71
N SER A 168 18.21 17.96 0.97
CA SER A 168 19.35 17.29 0.33
C SER A 168 19.09 16.98 -1.14
N GLN A 169 20.14 16.60 -1.87
CA GLN A 169 20.01 16.15 -3.26
C GLN A 169 19.04 14.98 -3.42
N LEU A 170 18.94 14.10 -2.41
CA LEU A 170 18.01 12.98 -2.42
C LEU A 170 16.55 13.41 -2.62
N HIS A 171 16.13 14.51 -1.97
CA HIS A 171 14.76 15.03 -2.11
C HIS A 171 14.53 15.66 -3.48
N ALA A 172 15.57 16.23 -4.09
CA ALA A 172 15.50 16.75 -5.45
C ALA A 172 15.39 15.61 -6.48
N ASP A 173 16.16 14.53 -6.28
CA ASP A 173 16.09 13.34 -7.12
C ASP A 173 14.71 12.64 -7.00
N ALA A 174 14.15 12.62 -5.79
CA ALA A 174 12.76 12.20 -5.54
C ALA A 174 11.78 13.04 -6.38
N LEU A 175 11.77 14.37 -6.20
CA LEU A 175 10.91 15.27 -6.97
C LEU A 175 11.01 15.01 -8.48
N GLN A 176 12.24 14.89 -8.99
CA GLN A 176 12.44 14.64 -10.41
C GLN A 176 11.83 13.32 -10.85
N HIS A 177 12.04 12.25 -10.08
CA HIS A 177 11.44 10.96 -10.38
C HIS A 177 9.91 11.04 -10.44
N SER A 178 9.29 11.78 -9.51
CA SER A 178 7.84 12.03 -9.50
C SER A 178 7.34 12.63 -10.80
N LEU A 179 7.97 13.74 -11.19
CA LEU A 179 7.56 14.55 -12.33
C LEU A 179 7.70 13.77 -13.64
N GLU A 180 8.73 12.94 -13.76
CA GLU A 180 9.00 12.17 -14.98
C GLU A 180 8.16 10.88 -15.06
N ASN A 181 7.95 10.19 -13.94
CA ASN A 181 7.49 8.81 -13.97
C ASN A 181 6.13 8.61 -13.30
N LEU A 182 5.82 9.31 -12.20
CA LEU A 182 4.62 9.03 -11.41
C LEU A 182 3.43 9.90 -11.84
N LEU A 183 3.59 11.22 -11.79
CA LEU A 183 2.49 12.15 -12.08
C LEU A 183 1.90 11.98 -13.49
N PRO A 184 2.71 11.77 -14.55
CA PRO A 184 2.16 11.50 -15.87
C PRO A 184 1.30 10.22 -15.92
N GLN A 185 1.71 9.16 -15.22
CA GLN A 185 0.95 7.91 -15.15
C GLN A 185 -0.34 8.06 -14.35
N ILE A 186 -0.32 8.85 -13.28
CA ILE A 186 -1.52 9.20 -12.50
C ILE A 186 -2.52 9.95 -13.39
N GLU A 187 -2.06 10.93 -14.17
CA GLU A 187 -2.92 11.67 -15.10
C GLU A 187 -3.53 10.79 -16.20
N GLU A 188 -2.73 9.85 -16.74
CA GLU A 188 -3.21 8.87 -17.72
C GLU A 188 -4.24 7.91 -17.10
N ARG A 189 -3.94 7.36 -15.91
CA ARG A 189 -4.86 6.47 -15.16
C ARG A 189 -6.16 7.19 -14.83
N ASN A 190 -6.11 8.44 -14.38
CA ASN A 190 -7.29 9.24 -14.06
C ASN A 190 -8.14 9.54 -15.31
N SER A 191 -7.50 9.79 -16.45
CA SER A 191 -8.18 9.95 -17.74
C SER A 191 -8.91 8.66 -18.17
N GLN A 192 -8.38 7.49 -17.79
CA GLN A 192 -9.02 6.20 -18.02
C GLN A 192 -10.12 5.89 -16.98
N VAL A 193 -9.97 6.32 -15.72
CA VAL A 193 -10.93 6.12 -14.62
C VAL A 193 -12.21 6.95 -14.83
N GLN A 194 -12.13 8.13 -15.45
CA GLN A 194 -13.28 9.01 -15.76
C GLN A 194 -14.28 8.42 -16.79
N ALA A 195 -14.07 7.20 -17.29
CA ALA A 195 -14.98 6.49 -18.20
C ALA A 195 -16.02 5.58 -17.48
N ARG A 196 -16.05 5.53 -16.14
CA ARG A 196 -16.87 4.60 -15.35
C ARG A 196 -18.31 5.10 -15.15
N LEU A 197 -19.16 4.83 -16.13
CA LEU A 197 -20.61 4.67 -15.90
C LEU A 197 -20.86 3.30 -15.23
N LEU A 198 -21.89 3.20 -14.38
CA LEU A 198 -22.45 1.92 -13.88
C LEU A 198 -22.64 0.94 -15.05
N ARG A 199 -22.16 -0.31 -14.95
CA ARG A 199 -22.26 -1.32 -16.02
C ARG A 199 -22.81 -2.65 -15.51
N THR A 200 -23.39 -3.41 -16.43
CA THR A 200 -24.03 -4.71 -16.20
C THR A 200 -23.00 -5.82 -16.43
N PHE A 201 -22.86 -6.74 -15.49
CA PHE A 201 -22.12 -8.01 -15.63
C PHE A 201 -23.09 -9.21 -15.68
N THR A 202 -22.58 -10.39 -16.03
CA THR A 202 -23.35 -11.64 -16.06
C THR A 202 -22.75 -12.63 -15.06
N TYR A 203 -23.61 -13.32 -14.31
CA TYR A 203 -23.20 -14.43 -13.44
C TYR A 203 -22.62 -15.58 -14.28
N PRO A 204 -21.69 -16.36 -13.73
CA PRO A 204 -21.20 -17.55 -14.41
C PRO A 204 -22.32 -18.60 -14.47
N THR A 205 -22.22 -19.52 -15.43
CA THR A 205 -23.13 -20.68 -15.50
C THR A 205 -22.35 -21.93 -15.10
N VAL A 206 -22.61 -22.44 -13.90
CA VAL A 206 -21.95 -23.64 -13.35
C VAL A 206 -22.97 -24.60 -12.75
N ALA A 207 -22.62 -25.89 -12.68
CA ALA A 207 -23.49 -26.88 -12.04
C ALA A 207 -23.44 -26.71 -10.52
N VAL A 208 -24.59 -26.41 -9.90
CA VAL A 208 -24.72 -26.24 -8.44
C VAL A 208 -25.32 -27.50 -7.83
N SER A 209 -24.68 -28.03 -6.77
CA SER A 209 -25.25 -29.14 -5.99
C SER A 209 -26.26 -28.63 -4.95
N ALA A 210 -27.14 -29.50 -4.45
CA ALA A 210 -28.12 -29.10 -3.44
C ALA A 210 -27.43 -28.60 -2.16
N GLU A 211 -26.34 -29.24 -1.77
CA GLU A 211 -25.55 -28.86 -0.59
C GLU A 211 -24.95 -27.46 -0.72
N ILE A 212 -24.38 -27.14 -1.89
CA ILE A 212 -23.82 -25.80 -2.15
C ILE A 212 -24.92 -24.74 -2.22
N ALA A 213 -26.10 -25.06 -2.74
CA ALA A 213 -27.22 -24.12 -2.76
C ALA A 213 -27.74 -23.81 -1.35
N GLU A 214 -27.87 -24.81 -0.48
CA GLU A 214 -28.28 -24.62 0.93
C GLU A 214 -27.22 -23.84 1.73
N GLU A 215 -25.93 -24.14 1.50
CA GLU A 215 -24.81 -23.39 2.10
C GLU A 215 -24.84 -21.92 1.64
N ALA A 216 -24.89 -21.67 0.33
CA ALA A 216 -24.90 -20.33 -0.25
C ALA A 216 -26.05 -19.48 0.31
N GLN A 217 -27.25 -20.04 0.41
CA GLN A 217 -28.39 -19.34 0.99
C GLN A 217 -28.11 -18.90 2.43
N SER A 218 -27.57 -19.79 3.25
CA SER A 218 -27.27 -19.51 4.67
C SER A 218 -26.18 -18.44 4.80
N VAL A 219 -25.16 -18.50 3.94
CA VAL A 219 -24.08 -17.50 3.86
C VAL A 219 -24.64 -16.13 3.46
N PHE A 220 -25.47 -16.08 2.41
CA PHE A 220 -26.03 -14.81 1.92
C PHE A 220 -26.98 -14.17 2.93
N ASP A 221 -27.79 -14.97 3.63
CA ASP A 221 -28.70 -14.47 4.67
C ASP A 221 -27.91 -13.75 5.78
N LEU A 222 -26.78 -14.31 6.21
CA LEU A 222 -25.89 -13.70 7.20
C LEU A 222 -25.15 -12.47 6.67
N MET A 223 -24.75 -12.48 5.40
CA MET A 223 -24.09 -11.32 4.77
C MET A 223 -25.03 -10.11 4.67
N LEU A 224 -26.31 -10.35 4.35
CA LEU A 224 -27.34 -9.31 4.30
C LEU A 224 -27.69 -8.74 5.69
N GLN A 225 -27.50 -9.54 6.74
CA GLN A 225 -27.73 -9.13 8.13
C GLN A 225 -26.52 -8.44 8.77
N ASN A 226 -25.34 -8.47 8.15
CA ASN A 226 -24.13 -7.86 8.68
C ASN A 226 -24.09 -6.33 8.45
N THR A 227 -25.09 -5.64 9.02
CA THR A 227 -25.27 -4.18 8.96
C THR A 227 -26.30 -3.73 9.99
N VAL A 228 -26.10 -2.54 10.57
CA VAL A 228 -27.06 -1.90 11.46
C VAL A 228 -28.31 -1.40 10.72
N ASN A 229 -28.18 -1.07 9.42
CA ASN A 229 -29.27 -0.55 8.59
C ASN A 229 -29.61 -1.49 7.43
N GLU A 230 -30.90 -1.79 7.26
CA GLU A 230 -31.42 -2.57 6.13
C GLU A 230 -31.08 -1.90 4.79
N GLY A 231 -30.53 -2.66 3.84
CA GLY A 231 -30.10 -2.14 2.53
C GLY A 231 -28.65 -1.63 2.47
N GLU A 232 -27.95 -1.61 3.61
CA GLU A 232 -26.57 -1.11 3.73
C GLU A 232 -25.55 -2.24 3.98
N SER A 233 -25.88 -3.51 3.72
CA SER A 233 -24.90 -4.61 3.87
C SER A 233 -23.82 -4.53 2.79
N PRO A 234 -22.56 -4.93 3.06
CA PRO A 234 -21.49 -4.91 2.05
C PRO A 234 -21.88 -5.55 0.71
N LEU A 235 -22.67 -6.64 0.75
CA LEU A 235 -23.20 -7.31 -0.44
C LEU A 235 -24.14 -6.40 -1.25
N GLU A 236 -25.13 -5.76 -0.61
CA GLU A 236 -26.07 -4.85 -1.29
C GLU A 236 -25.35 -3.64 -1.86
N LEU A 237 -24.34 -3.14 -1.15
CA LEU A 237 -23.57 -1.97 -1.53
C LEU A 237 -22.70 -2.22 -2.76
N ILE A 238 -22.05 -3.39 -2.83
CA ILE A 238 -21.34 -3.83 -4.04
C ILE A 238 -22.29 -3.81 -5.24
N PHE A 239 -23.50 -4.37 -5.09
CA PHE A 239 -24.46 -4.43 -6.20
C PHE A 239 -25.07 -3.08 -6.55
N SER A 240 -25.24 -2.18 -5.57
CA SER A 240 -25.68 -0.79 -5.81
C SER A 240 -24.72 0.01 -6.70
N ALA A 241 -23.44 -0.39 -6.73
CA ALA A 241 -22.42 0.16 -7.61
C ALA A 241 -22.43 -0.47 -9.03
N THR A 242 -23.40 -1.33 -9.34
CA THR A 242 -23.55 -1.98 -10.66
C THR A 242 -24.96 -1.76 -11.25
N ASN A 243 -25.14 -2.05 -12.55
CA ASN A 243 -26.47 -2.12 -13.17
C ASN A 243 -27.06 -3.54 -13.17
N THR A 244 -26.38 -4.51 -12.54
CA THR A 244 -26.87 -5.90 -12.43
C THR A 244 -27.66 -6.03 -11.12
N PRO A 245 -28.88 -6.57 -11.14
CA PRO A 245 -29.61 -6.80 -9.90
C PRO A 245 -28.93 -7.88 -9.04
N LEU A 246 -28.99 -7.70 -7.73
CA LEU A 246 -28.66 -8.76 -6.78
C LEU A 246 -29.74 -9.85 -6.87
N VAL A 247 -29.36 -11.03 -7.37
CA VAL A 247 -30.24 -12.19 -7.51
C VAL A 247 -29.57 -13.36 -6.78
N LEU A 248 -30.10 -13.72 -5.61
CA LEU A 248 -29.50 -14.75 -4.77
C LEU A 248 -29.66 -16.15 -5.37
N SER A 249 -30.87 -16.47 -5.83
CA SER A 249 -31.26 -17.76 -6.42
C SER A 249 -32.46 -17.59 -7.37
N SER A 250 -32.67 -18.55 -8.27
CA SER A 250 -33.79 -18.59 -9.22
C SER A 250 -34.32 -20.01 -9.41
N ASP A 251 -35.63 -20.15 -9.58
CA ASP A 251 -36.30 -21.40 -9.98
C ASP A 251 -36.19 -21.63 -11.51
N ASP A 252 -35.75 -20.63 -12.28
CA ASP A 252 -35.52 -20.75 -13.71
C ASP A 252 -34.12 -21.32 -13.98
N PRO A 253 -34.00 -22.53 -14.55
CA PRO A 253 -32.69 -23.14 -14.82
C PRO A 253 -31.89 -22.41 -15.93
N GLU A 254 -32.48 -21.44 -16.63
CA GLU A 254 -31.78 -20.59 -17.60
C GLU A 254 -31.23 -19.28 -16.99
N GLU A 255 -31.54 -18.99 -15.72
CA GLU A 255 -31.09 -17.79 -15.01
C GLU A 255 -29.93 -18.11 -14.06
N SER A 256 -28.74 -17.59 -14.36
CA SER A 256 -27.59 -17.66 -13.44
C SER A 256 -27.68 -16.57 -12.37
N THR A 257 -27.19 -16.90 -11.17
CA THR A 257 -27.41 -16.14 -9.94
C THR A 257 -26.13 -16.02 -9.11
N LEU A 258 -26.20 -15.33 -7.96
CA LEU A 258 -25.08 -15.28 -7.02
C LEU A 258 -24.71 -16.68 -6.50
N THR A 259 -25.67 -17.61 -6.43
CA THR A 259 -25.42 -19.01 -6.07
C THR A 259 -24.50 -19.72 -7.07
N ASP A 260 -24.64 -19.44 -8.37
CA ASP A 260 -23.72 -19.94 -9.39
C ASP A 260 -22.30 -19.38 -9.17
N LEU A 261 -22.18 -18.08 -8.89
CA LEU A 261 -20.88 -17.45 -8.61
C LEU A 261 -20.22 -18.03 -7.34
N TYR A 262 -21.00 -18.29 -6.29
CA TYR A 262 -20.52 -18.94 -5.08
C TYR A 262 -20.03 -20.37 -5.34
N ALA A 263 -20.75 -21.15 -6.16
CA ALA A 263 -20.31 -22.49 -6.55
C ALA A 263 -18.99 -22.46 -7.34
N GLN A 264 -18.83 -21.48 -8.25
CA GLN A 264 -17.57 -21.26 -8.96
C GLN A 264 -16.43 -20.93 -7.98
N TYR A 265 -16.66 -19.99 -7.06
CA TYR A 265 -15.72 -19.62 -5.99
C TYR A 265 -15.20 -20.84 -5.22
N LYS A 266 -16.09 -21.73 -4.76
CA LYS A 266 -15.71 -22.92 -3.99
C LYS A 266 -14.83 -23.89 -4.78
N SER A 267 -15.11 -24.08 -6.08
CA SER A 267 -14.24 -24.88 -6.95
C SER A 267 -12.89 -24.21 -7.12
N HIS A 268 -12.89 -22.89 -7.32
CA HIS A 268 -11.70 -22.12 -7.64
C HIS A 268 -10.70 -22.11 -6.48
N LEU A 269 -11.17 -22.08 -5.22
CA LEU A 269 -10.32 -22.22 -4.03
C LEU A 269 -9.45 -23.47 -4.00
N ILE A 270 -9.96 -24.59 -4.52
CA ILE A 270 -9.22 -25.86 -4.58
C ILE A 270 -8.09 -25.75 -5.61
N ASP A 271 -8.36 -25.09 -6.75
CA ASP A 271 -7.43 -24.98 -7.87
C ASP A 271 -6.20 -24.11 -7.56
N ILE A 272 -6.33 -23.19 -6.60
CA ILE A 272 -5.27 -22.26 -6.21
C ILE A 272 -4.68 -22.54 -4.82
N GLY A 273 -5.22 -23.51 -4.08
CA GLY A 273 -4.85 -23.81 -2.70
C GLY A 273 -3.68 -24.81 -2.54
N LYS A 274 -3.56 -25.37 -1.34
CA LYS A 274 -2.45 -26.26 -0.94
C LYS A 274 -2.31 -27.53 -1.80
N GLU A 275 -3.41 -27.98 -2.39
CA GLU A 275 -3.47 -29.18 -3.23
C GLU A 275 -3.12 -28.92 -4.69
N ALA A 276 -2.91 -27.65 -5.07
CA ALA A 276 -2.50 -27.30 -6.43
C ALA A 276 -1.13 -27.94 -6.77
N PRO A 277 -0.92 -28.43 -8.01
CA PRO A 277 0.32 -29.09 -8.39
C PRO A 277 1.57 -28.22 -8.18
N PHE A 278 2.65 -28.84 -7.72
CA PHE A 278 3.94 -28.16 -7.61
C PHE A 278 4.63 -28.03 -8.97
N VAL A 279 5.21 -26.86 -9.23
CA VAL A 279 6.02 -26.57 -10.42
C VAL A 279 7.50 -26.51 -10.05
N ASP A 280 8.33 -27.27 -10.76
CA ASP A 280 9.79 -27.19 -10.67
C ASP A 280 10.31 -25.97 -11.45
N ARG A 281 11.02 -25.06 -10.79
CA ARG A 281 11.60 -23.83 -11.37
C ARG A 281 13.12 -23.93 -11.39
N GLU A 282 13.66 -24.33 -12.54
CA GLU A 282 15.09 -24.62 -12.74
C GLU A 282 15.91 -23.43 -13.27
N ASP A 283 15.40 -22.20 -13.12
CA ASP A 283 15.97 -20.98 -13.70
C ASP A 283 17.43 -20.72 -13.25
N PHE A 284 17.80 -21.05 -12.00
CA PHE A 284 19.18 -20.87 -11.48
C PHE A 284 19.93 -22.18 -11.22
N ALA A 285 19.23 -23.30 -11.13
CA ALA A 285 19.85 -24.60 -10.95
C ALA A 285 18.90 -25.71 -11.40
N SER A 286 19.47 -26.76 -12.00
CA SER A 286 18.70 -27.97 -12.26
C SER A 286 18.32 -28.68 -10.96
N LYS A 287 17.14 -29.28 -10.96
CA LYS A 287 16.62 -30.12 -9.89
C LYS A 287 17.67 -31.19 -9.50
N PRO A 288 18.00 -31.33 -8.20
CA PRO A 288 18.91 -32.35 -7.75
C PRO A 288 18.32 -33.75 -7.95
N ALA A 289 19.18 -34.76 -8.06
CA ALA A 289 18.73 -36.15 -8.14
C ALA A 289 18.17 -36.62 -6.79
N ASP A 290 17.16 -37.49 -6.83
CA ASP A 290 16.58 -38.06 -5.62
C ASP A 290 17.62 -38.83 -4.78
N GLY A 291 17.52 -38.71 -3.45
CA GLY A 291 18.33 -39.48 -2.51
C GLY A 291 19.70 -38.89 -2.14
N GLY A 292 19.94 -37.62 -2.43
CA GLY A 292 21.12 -36.87 -1.96
C GLY A 292 21.15 -36.64 -0.44
N ASP A 293 22.30 -36.24 0.08
CA ASP A 293 22.49 -35.86 1.49
C ASP A 293 21.93 -34.44 1.76
N VAL A 294 20.64 -34.38 2.08
CA VAL A 294 19.87 -33.14 2.27
C VAL A 294 19.89 -32.65 3.72
N VAL A 295 20.19 -31.37 3.91
CA VAL A 295 20.10 -30.64 5.18
C VAL A 295 18.94 -29.64 5.14
N SER A 296 18.07 -29.65 6.15
CA SER A 296 17.06 -28.61 6.34
C SER A 296 17.74 -27.32 6.80
N ALA A 297 17.61 -26.25 6.03
CA ALA A 297 18.24 -24.96 6.30
C ALA A 297 17.28 -24.01 7.04
N HIS A 298 16.01 -23.98 6.67
CA HIS A 298 15.01 -23.13 7.33
C HIS A 298 13.58 -23.51 6.94
N HIS A 299 12.61 -23.19 7.79
CA HIS A 299 11.19 -23.36 7.51
C HIS A 299 10.42 -22.17 8.08
N LEU A 300 9.82 -21.34 7.22
CA LEU A 300 9.25 -20.06 7.64
C LEU A 300 7.87 -19.80 7.04
N LEU A 301 7.04 -19.10 7.81
CA LEU A 301 5.77 -18.55 7.39
C LEU A 301 5.98 -17.12 6.85
N VAL A 302 5.39 -16.80 5.71
CA VAL A 302 5.38 -15.46 5.13
C VAL A 302 3.93 -14.96 5.07
N MET A 303 3.70 -13.80 5.69
CA MET A 303 2.40 -13.14 5.81
C MET A 303 2.56 -11.68 5.40
N SER A 304 1.52 -11.08 4.83
CA SER A 304 1.59 -9.67 4.42
C SER A 304 0.23 -9.02 4.32
N ASP A 305 0.23 -7.68 4.34
CA ASP A 305 -0.86 -6.82 3.94
C ASP A 305 -2.16 -7.28 4.61
N PHE A 306 -2.12 -7.30 5.95
CA PHE A 306 -3.33 -7.51 6.74
C PHE A 306 -4.27 -6.35 6.51
N GLN A 307 -3.72 -5.12 6.51
CA GLN A 307 -4.48 -3.89 6.37
C GLN A 307 -5.66 -3.89 7.34
N MET A 308 -5.36 -4.14 8.62
CA MET A 308 -6.34 -4.09 9.70
C MET A 308 -7.08 -2.77 9.61
N ARG A 309 -8.40 -2.84 9.47
CA ARG A 309 -9.22 -1.67 9.22
C ARG A 309 -10.36 -1.59 10.21
N ASP A 310 -10.47 -0.45 10.86
CA ASP A 310 -11.63 -0.08 11.67
C ASP A 310 -12.75 0.44 10.76
N GLU A 311 -13.76 -0.39 10.51
CA GLU A 311 -14.89 -0.05 9.66
C GLU A 311 -15.78 1.06 10.22
N GLU A 312 -15.78 1.22 11.55
CA GLU A 312 -16.55 2.23 12.27
C GLU A 312 -15.80 3.56 12.40
N SER A 313 -14.54 3.59 12.00
CA SER A 313 -13.73 4.80 11.98
C SER A 313 -14.40 5.88 11.10
N PRO A 314 -14.52 7.12 11.60
CA PRO A 314 -14.92 8.27 10.79
C PRO A 314 -14.02 8.53 9.57
N LEU A 315 -12.84 7.91 9.52
CA LEU A 315 -11.87 7.99 8.42
C LEU A 315 -11.96 6.82 7.44
N ASN A 316 -12.94 5.92 7.58
CA ASN A 316 -13.25 4.88 6.59
C ASN A 316 -13.95 5.51 5.35
N VAL A 317 -13.14 5.97 4.39
CA VAL A 317 -13.54 6.89 3.32
C VAL A 317 -13.92 6.19 2.00
N ASN A 318 -15.19 5.82 1.88
CA ASN A 318 -15.67 5.00 0.74
C ASN A 318 -15.88 5.79 -0.57
N ILE A 319 -16.19 7.09 -0.48
CA ILE A 319 -16.39 7.98 -1.64
C ILE A 319 -15.11 8.08 -2.48
N LEU A 320 -13.96 7.82 -1.87
CA LEU A 320 -12.67 7.91 -2.52
C LEU A 320 -12.32 6.69 -3.34
N LYS A 321 -13.05 5.55 -3.32
CA LYS A 321 -12.66 4.38 -4.12
C LYS A 321 -12.51 4.69 -5.63
N SER A 322 -13.29 5.66 -6.11
CA SER A 322 -13.21 6.13 -7.51
C SER A 322 -12.01 7.06 -7.79
N LEU A 323 -11.36 7.59 -6.76
CA LEU A 323 -10.23 8.53 -6.82
C LEU A 323 -8.92 7.88 -6.31
N ILE A 324 -9.02 7.06 -5.27
CA ILE A 324 -8.00 6.26 -4.60
C ILE A 324 -8.54 4.82 -4.54
N PRO A 325 -8.18 3.95 -5.49
CA PRO A 325 -8.69 2.57 -5.54
C PRO A 325 -8.49 1.75 -4.26
N ALA A 326 -7.49 2.07 -3.43
CA ALA A 326 -7.20 1.43 -2.14
C ALA A 326 -8.09 1.90 -0.96
N SER A 327 -8.94 2.91 -1.15
CA SER A 327 -9.64 3.53 -0.02
C SER A 327 -10.84 2.74 0.52
N TYR A 328 -11.28 1.66 -0.15
CA TYR A 328 -12.38 0.83 0.34
C TYR A 328 -12.32 -0.63 -0.13
N TYR A 329 -12.32 -1.55 0.84
CA TYR A 329 -12.44 -2.99 0.64
C TYR A 329 -13.73 -3.51 1.30
N PRO A 330 -14.67 -4.11 0.55
CA PRO A 330 -15.93 -4.60 1.10
C PRO A 330 -15.78 -5.65 2.21
N ALA A 331 -14.65 -6.36 2.23
CA ALA A 331 -14.35 -7.39 3.22
C ALA A 331 -13.67 -6.84 4.49
N SER A 332 -13.42 -5.54 4.61
CA SER A 332 -12.50 -4.99 5.61
C SER A 332 -12.85 -5.31 7.07
N ALA A 333 -14.13 -5.27 7.43
CA ALA A 333 -14.61 -5.62 8.79
C ALA A 333 -14.35 -7.09 9.17
N HIS A 334 -14.01 -7.96 8.20
CA HIS A 334 -13.79 -9.39 8.43
C HIS A 334 -12.31 -9.74 8.66
N ILE A 335 -11.38 -8.78 8.49
CA ILE A 335 -9.93 -9.03 8.44
C ILE A 335 -9.41 -9.65 9.74
N THR A 336 -9.87 -9.18 10.89
CA THR A 336 -9.46 -9.71 12.20
C THR A 336 -9.71 -11.21 12.31
N TYR A 337 -10.87 -11.68 11.85
CA TYR A 337 -11.23 -13.10 11.80
C TYR A 337 -10.46 -13.86 10.71
N GLN A 338 -10.19 -13.24 9.56
CA GLN A 338 -9.42 -13.84 8.46
C GLN A 338 -7.98 -14.14 8.89
N VAL A 339 -7.36 -13.25 9.66
CA VAL A 339 -6.01 -13.44 10.19
C VAL A 339 -5.98 -14.52 11.27
N ASP A 340 -6.99 -14.63 12.13
CA ASP A 340 -7.06 -15.76 13.08
C ASP A 340 -7.23 -17.11 12.35
N ASP A 341 -8.09 -17.19 11.35
CA ASP A 341 -8.28 -18.41 10.54
C ASP A 341 -7.03 -18.76 9.71
N MET A 342 -6.28 -17.76 9.26
CA MET A 342 -4.94 -17.94 8.67
C MET A 342 -3.99 -18.64 9.65
N ILE A 343 -3.93 -18.17 10.90
CA ILE A 343 -3.08 -18.77 11.94
C ILE A 343 -3.55 -20.19 12.25
N ARG A 344 -4.86 -20.42 12.45
CA ARG A 344 -5.42 -21.77 12.69
C ARG A 344 -5.07 -22.73 11.57
N THR A 345 -5.24 -22.30 10.32
CA THR A 345 -4.92 -23.12 9.16
C THR A 345 -3.43 -23.44 9.07
N MET A 346 -2.58 -22.46 9.41
CA MET A 346 -1.14 -22.69 9.50
C MET A 346 -0.79 -23.71 10.58
N ARG A 347 -1.45 -23.67 11.74
CA ARG A 347 -1.23 -24.64 12.84
C ARG A 347 -1.66 -26.05 12.49
N ASP A 348 -2.78 -26.19 11.80
CA ASP A 348 -3.21 -27.47 11.26
C ASP A 348 -2.20 -27.98 10.22
N TYR A 349 -1.72 -27.09 9.34
CA TYR A 349 -0.70 -27.44 8.35
C TYR A 349 0.62 -27.90 8.99
N GLU A 350 1.15 -27.16 9.98
CA GLU A 350 2.36 -27.51 10.75
C GLU A 350 2.25 -28.92 11.36
N THR A 351 1.08 -29.22 11.91
CA THR A 351 0.75 -30.52 12.49
C THR A 351 0.67 -31.62 11.42
N ASP A 352 -0.01 -31.35 10.30
CA ASP A 352 -0.20 -32.28 9.18
C ASP A 352 1.14 -32.72 8.56
N ILE A 353 2.07 -31.78 8.38
CA ILE A 353 3.40 -32.08 7.81
C ILE A 353 4.41 -32.55 8.86
N ASN A 354 4.05 -32.48 10.16
CA ASN A 354 4.90 -32.84 11.29
C ASN A 354 6.30 -32.21 11.20
N LYS A 355 6.32 -30.91 10.89
CA LYS A 355 7.55 -30.11 10.75
C LYS A 355 7.31 -28.71 11.34
N PRO A 356 7.96 -28.38 12.47
CA PRO A 356 7.79 -27.08 13.10
C PRO A 356 8.16 -25.92 12.19
N ILE A 357 7.45 -24.81 12.30
CA ILE A 357 7.83 -23.55 11.64
C ILE A 357 8.85 -22.83 12.53
N ASP A 358 10.01 -22.48 11.97
CA ASP A 358 11.12 -21.87 12.71
C ASP A 358 10.85 -20.40 13.06
N MET A 359 10.10 -19.69 12.20
CA MET A 359 9.69 -18.30 12.38
C MET A 359 8.58 -17.89 11.39
N ALA A 360 7.94 -16.77 11.68
CA ALA A 360 7.11 -16.03 10.73
C ALA A 360 7.75 -14.68 10.40
N ILE A 361 7.50 -14.17 9.19
CA ILE A 361 7.83 -12.80 8.81
C ILE A 361 6.59 -12.13 8.24
N PHE A 362 6.33 -10.93 8.72
CA PHE A 362 5.25 -10.06 8.25
C PHE A 362 5.85 -8.96 7.37
N THR A 363 5.52 -8.96 6.07
CA THR A 363 6.15 -8.10 5.06
C THR A 363 5.45 -6.75 4.86
N GLY A 364 4.84 -6.20 5.91
CA GLY A 364 4.30 -4.83 5.94
C GLY A 364 2.79 -4.72 5.75
N ASP A 365 2.31 -3.50 6.00
CA ASP A 365 0.89 -3.11 5.98
C ASP A 365 0.06 -3.89 7.00
N LEU A 366 0.45 -3.75 8.26
CA LEU A 366 -0.30 -4.30 9.39
C LEU A 366 -1.62 -3.54 9.57
N LEU A 367 -1.54 -2.21 9.46
CA LEU A 367 -2.67 -1.29 9.57
C LEU A 367 -3.18 -0.88 8.18
N ASP A 368 -4.35 -0.26 8.14
CA ASP A 368 -4.85 0.37 6.92
C ASP A 368 -5.08 1.88 7.09
N ILE A 369 -5.95 2.31 8.01
CA ILE A 369 -6.20 3.73 8.26
C ILE A 369 -5.00 4.32 9.00
N GLY A 370 -4.34 3.56 9.87
CA GLY A 370 -3.22 4.03 10.69
C GLY A 370 -3.63 4.31 12.14
N GLY A 371 -4.73 3.69 12.59
CA GLY A 371 -5.27 3.83 13.94
C GLY A 371 -4.55 2.96 14.98
N TYR A 372 -4.57 3.38 16.25
CA TYR A 372 -4.00 2.58 17.34
C TYR A 372 -4.77 1.27 17.60
N ASN A 373 -6.10 1.28 17.51
CA ASN A 373 -6.91 0.07 17.57
C ASN A 373 -6.52 -0.96 16.49
N GLU A 374 -6.29 -0.51 15.25
CA GLU A 374 -5.84 -1.37 14.15
C GLU A 374 -4.48 -2.03 14.46
N ALA A 375 -3.51 -1.25 14.97
CA ALA A 375 -2.22 -1.81 15.41
C ALA A 375 -2.41 -2.87 16.50
N ARG A 376 -3.23 -2.57 17.51
CA ARG A 376 -3.48 -3.50 18.61
C ARG A 376 -4.17 -4.76 18.14
N TRP A 377 -5.18 -4.69 17.28
CA TRP A 377 -5.82 -5.89 16.72
C TRP A 377 -4.81 -6.76 15.98
N GLY A 378 -4.00 -6.17 15.10
CA GLY A 378 -2.96 -6.88 14.36
C GLY A 378 -1.97 -7.61 15.26
N ILE A 379 -1.40 -6.91 16.25
CA ILE A 379 -0.42 -7.47 17.19
C ILE A 379 -1.08 -8.51 18.11
N ASP A 380 -2.25 -8.19 18.67
CA ASP A 380 -2.94 -9.05 19.65
C ASP A 380 -3.43 -10.35 19.01
N ILE A 381 -3.84 -10.35 17.73
CA ILE A 381 -4.21 -11.60 17.04
C ILE A 381 -2.99 -12.50 16.87
N LEU A 382 -1.81 -11.94 16.57
CA LEU A 382 -0.56 -12.70 16.43
C LEU A 382 -0.03 -13.19 17.78
N ASP A 383 -0.20 -12.43 18.87
CA ASP A 383 0.06 -12.89 20.25
C ASP A 383 -0.92 -14.00 20.67
N GLY A 384 -2.20 -13.81 20.34
CA GLY A 384 -3.34 -14.60 20.80
C GLY A 384 -4.08 -13.93 21.96
N GLY A 385 -5.25 -14.47 22.29
CA GLY A 385 -6.10 -13.96 23.37
C GLY A 385 -7.36 -13.23 22.88
N ASP A 386 -8.00 -12.47 23.76
CA ASP A 386 -9.31 -11.90 23.48
C ASP A 386 -9.23 -10.64 22.60
N ILE A 387 -9.97 -10.67 21.48
CA ILE A 387 -10.02 -9.61 20.46
C ILE A 387 -11.44 -9.03 20.43
N ASN A 388 -11.56 -7.71 20.47
CA ASN A 388 -12.83 -7.02 20.26
C ASN A 388 -12.69 -6.12 19.03
N PRO A 389 -13.26 -6.51 17.88
CA PRO A 389 -13.18 -5.72 16.65
C PRO A 389 -14.17 -4.54 16.62
N ASP A 390 -15.22 -4.58 17.45
CA ASP A 390 -16.20 -3.50 17.61
C ASP A 390 -15.57 -2.26 18.30
N SER A 391 -15.59 -1.12 17.60
CA SER A 391 -14.97 0.13 18.03
C SER A 391 -16.01 1.23 18.19
N GLY A 392 -15.88 2.11 19.18
CA GLY A 392 -16.88 3.16 19.39
C GLY A 392 -18.23 2.67 19.92
N ALA A 393 -19.23 2.43 19.07
CA ALA A 393 -20.59 2.12 19.52
C ALA A 393 -20.83 0.62 19.55
N ASP A 394 -21.10 0.05 20.73
CA ASP A 394 -21.51 -1.35 20.87
C ASP A 394 -22.90 -1.57 20.23
N ASP A 395 -22.90 -1.79 18.92
CA ASP A 395 -24.09 -1.87 18.05
C ASP A 395 -24.14 -3.15 17.21
N ASP A 396 -23.93 -4.28 17.88
CA ASP A 396 -24.15 -5.67 17.43
C ASP A 396 -25.36 -5.86 16.47
N PRO A 397 -25.12 -5.96 15.14
CA PRO A 397 -26.15 -6.18 14.13
C PRO A 397 -26.94 -7.47 14.35
N ILE A 398 -26.26 -8.56 14.73
CA ILE A 398 -26.85 -9.86 14.97
C ILE A 398 -26.60 -10.28 16.43
N VAL A 399 -27.42 -9.76 17.34
CA VAL A 399 -27.32 -9.97 18.81
C VAL A 399 -26.73 -11.32 19.26
N GLY A 400 -25.49 -11.25 19.74
CA GLY A 400 -24.72 -12.29 20.44
C GLY A 400 -24.31 -13.48 19.56
N ASN A 401 -23.43 -14.33 20.08
CA ASN A 401 -22.85 -15.44 19.31
C ASN A 401 -23.85 -16.52 18.82
N PHE A 402 -23.39 -17.34 17.86
CA PHE A 402 -24.03 -18.62 17.53
C PHE A 402 -24.15 -19.56 18.75
N ASP A 403 -24.98 -20.61 18.63
CA ASP A 403 -25.23 -21.59 19.70
C ASP A 403 -23.95 -22.32 20.19
N ASP A 404 -22.92 -22.39 19.35
CA ASP A 404 -21.61 -22.97 19.66
C ASP A 404 -20.64 -21.95 20.31
N GLY A 405 -21.09 -20.71 20.51
CA GLY A 405 -20.33 -19.61 21.09
C GLY A 405 -19.40 -18.90 20.11
N LYS A 406 -19.50 -19.18 18.80
CA LYS A 406 -18.69 -18.50 17.78
C LYS A 406 -19.33 -17.18 17.31
N PRO A 407 -18.52 -16.20 16.89
CA PRO A 407 -18.98 -14.97 16.27
C PRO A 407 -19.92 -15.21 15.11
N ASN A 408 -21.03 -14.49 15.09
CA ASN A 408 -22.03 -14.59 14.02
C ASN A 408 -21.98 -13.39 13.06
N ASP A 409 -21.25 -12.32 13.40
CA ASP A 409 -21.04 -11.13 12.59
C ASP A 409 -19.68 -10.47 12.89
N THR A 410 -19.40 -9.29 12.32
CA THR A 410 -18.09 -8.63 12.42
C THR A 410 -17.89 -7.80 13.69
N TYR A 411 -18.90 -7.70 14.56
CA TYR A 411 -18.84 -6.92 15.80
C TYR A 411 -18.57 -7.83 17.01
N ASP A 412 -18.84 -9.13 16.87
CA ASP A 412 -18.67 -10.11 17.93
C ASP A 412 -17.21 -10.34 18.36
N ALA A 413 -16.97 -10.25 19.67
CA ALA A 413 -15.68 -10.52 20.26
C ALA A 413 -15.19 -11.98 20.08
N PHE A 414 -13.90 -12.06 19.77
CA PHE A 414 -13.01 -13.17 19.53
C PHE A 414 -12.17 -13.78 20.66
N THR A 415 -11.76 -15.05 20.58
CA THR A 415 -10.47 -15.46 21.16
C THR A 415 -9.54 -15.99 20.06
N ALA A 416 -8.50 -15.23 19.75
CA ALA A 416 -7.47 -15.59 18.78
C ALA A 416 -6.51 -16.65 19.35
N VAL A 417 -6.03 -17.56 18.50
CA VAL A 417 -5.05 -18.59 18.91
C VAL A 417 -3.63 -18.05 19.01
N GLY A 418 -3.25 -17.14 18.11
CA GLY A 418 -1.88 -16.60 18.04
C GLY A 418 -0.80 -17.58 17.58
N LEU A 419 0.41 -17.05 17.50
CA LEU A 419 1.64 -17.74 17.05
C LEU A 419 2.41 -18.44 18.19
N ASN A 420 1.82 -18.51 19.38
CA ASN A 420 2.28 -19.43 20.42
C ASN A 420 1.66 -20.84 20.23
N GLY A 421 2.40 -21.87 20.62
CA GLY A 421 1.94 -23.26 20.50
C GLY A 421 0.73 -23.52 21.39
N GLN A 422 -0.31 -24.16 20.85
CA GLN A 422 -1.57 -24.40 21.58
C GLN A 422 -1.52 -25.67 22.45
N ASP A 423 -0.58 -26.57 22.16
CA ASP A 423 -0.34 -27.79 22.93
C ASP A 423 1.13 -28.26 22.86
N GLU A 424 1.45 -29.38 23.50
CA GLU A 424 2.82 -29.91 23.60
C GLU A 424 3.44 -30.34 22.26
N THR A 425 2.65 -30.43 21.18
CA THR A 425 3.09 -30.81 19.84
C THR A 425 3.42 -29.62 18.94
N GLN A 426 3.00 -28.42 19.34
CA GLN A 426 3.23 -27.18 18.59
C GLN A 426 4.31 -26.33 19.26
N ALA A 427 5.26 -25.84 18.46
CA ALA A 427 6.26 -24.90 18.93
C ALA A 427 5.72 -23.46 18.89
N ASN A 428 6.25 -22.60 19.76
CA ASN A 428 6.08 -21.16 19.59
C ASN A 428 6.80 -20.73 18.31
N ILE A 429 6.10 -19.98 17.46
CA ILE A 429 6.64 -19.46 16.21
C ILE A 429 7.03 -18.01 16.46
N PRO A 430 8.32 -17.67 16.49
CA PRO A 430 8.72 -16.28 16.63
C PRO A 430 8.37 -15.51 15.37
N TRP A 431 7.92 -14.25 15.49
CA TRP A 431 7.57 -13.44 14.32
C TRP A 431 8.32 -12.11 14.27
N TYR A 432 8.51 -11.63 13.04
CA TYR A 432 9.35 -10.48 12.72
C TYR A 432 8.60 -9.50 11.81
N TYR A 433 8.63 -8.23 12.17
CA TYR A 433 7.88 -7.14 11.56
C TYR A 433 8.75 -6.36 10.56
N VAL A 434 8.27 -6.23 9.33
CA VAL A 434 8.79 -5.29 8.33
C VAL A 434 7.72 -4.21 8.12
N PRO A 435 8.05 -2.92 8.17
CA PRO A 435 7.05 -1.86 7.96
C PRO A 435 6.62 -1.75 6.49
N GLY A 436 5.34 -1.47 6.29
CA GLY A 436 4.76 -1.07 5.00
C GLY A 436 4.35 0.41 4.96
N ASN A 437 3.84 0.89 3.83
CA ASN A 437 3.47 2.30 3.68
C ASN A 437 2.22 2.64 4.52
N HIS A 438 1.33 1.69 4.78
CA HIS A 438 0.18 1.90 5.68
C HIS A 438 0.58 1.94 7.17
N ASP A 439 1.79 1.51 7.51
CA ASP A 439 2.28 1.50 8.88
C ASP A 439 2.93 2.83 9.29
N GLY A 440 2.20 3.93 9.13
CA GLY A 440 2.68 5.27 9.47
C GLY A 440 2.13 6.39 8.59
N LEU A 441 1.37 6.04 7.56
CA LEU A 441 0.61 6.97 6.72
C LEU A 441 -0.89 6.69 6.86
N LEU A 442 -1.69 7.76 6.88
CA LEU A 442 -3.14 7.64 6.81
C LEU A 442 -3.50 7.00 5.45
N LEU A 443 -4.13 5.83 5.50
CA LEU A 443 -4.53 5.04 4.32
C LEU A 443 -3.34 4.71 3.40
N GLY A 444 -2.13 4.61 3.96
CA GLY A 444 -0.93 4.35 3.15
C GLY A 444 -0.51 5.48 2.22
N ASN A 445 -1.11 6.67 2.35
CA ASN A 445 -0.93 7.77 1.41
C ASN A 445 -0.52 9.08 2.09
N PHE A 446 -1.18 9.47 3.18
CA PHE A 446 -1.00 10.81 3.76
C PHE A 446 -0.11 10.79 5.00
N PRO A 447 0.79 11.77 5.14
CA PRO A 447 1.78 11.74 6.21
C PRO A 447 1.11 12.08 7.54
N ILE A 448 1.48 11.38 8.59
CA ILE A 448 1.04 11.66 9.96
C ILE A 448 2.19 12.39 10.67
N THR A 449 2.06 13.71 10.81
CA THR A 449 3.10 14.57 11.39
C THR A 449 2.55 15.33 12.61
N ASP A 450 3.42 15.56 13.58
CA ASP A 450 3.13 16.26 14.84
C ASP A 450 4.01 17.52 15.02
N ASN A 451 4.79 17.88 14.00
CA ASN A 451 5.78 18.95 14.05
C ASN A 451 5.50 20.01 13.00
N ASP A 452 5.37 21.26 13.44
CA ASP A 452 5.42 22.41 12.55
C ASP A 452 6.85 22.63 12.05
N PHE A 453 7.00 23.16 10.83
CA PHE A 453 8.31 23.58 10.33
C PHE A 453 8.41 25.10 10.25
N LYS A 454 9.64 25.61 10.17
CA LYS A 454 9.89 27.04 9.97
C LYS A 454 10.27 27.30 8.54
N LEU A 455 9.64 28.32 7.97
CA LEU A 455 9.96 28.79 6.64
C LEU A 455 9.89 30.32 6.62
N PHE A 456 10.92 30.96 6.09
CA PHE A 456 11.09 32.42 6.08
C PHE A 456 10.97 33.05 7.49
N GLY A 457 11.36 32.30 8.53
CA GLY A 457 11.23 32.72 9.93
C GLY A 457 9.80 32.67 10.50
N VAL A 458 8.83 32.17 9.74
CA VAL A 458 7.43 31.96 10.14
C VAL A 458 7.21 30.47 10.43
N THR A 459 6.44 30.16 11.48
CA THR A 459 5.99 28.78 11.73
C THR A 459 4.87 28.43 10.76
N ILE A 460 5.10 27.41 9.94
CA ILE A 460 4.10 26.83 9.04
C ILE A 460 3.52 25.62 9.75
N ASN A 461 2.22 25.67 10.07
CA ASN A 461 1.57 24.56 10.75
C ASN A 461 1.32 23.44 9.74
N ILE A 462 1.91 22.27 9.98
CA ILE A 462 1.71 21.06 9.15
C ILE A 462 1.28 19.86 9.96
N ASP A 463 1.06 20.01 11.26
CA ASP A 463 0.51 18.98 12.13
C ASP A 463 -0.79 18.42 11.55
N THR A 464 -0.66 17.27 10.87
CA THR A 464 -1.76 16.52 10.30
C THR A 464 -2.37 15.60 11.34
N ARG A 465 -1.59 15.16 12.34
CA ARG A 465 -2.03 14.24 13.39
C ARG A 465 -3.16 14.84 14.20
N THR A 466 -3.03 16.06 14.72
CA THR A 466 -4.10 16.70 15.50
C THR A 466 -5.40 16.82 14.70
N PHE A 467 -5.31 17.08 13.40
CA PHE A 467 -6.48 17.12 12.53
C PHE A 467 -7.11 15.74 12.36
N PHE A 468 -6.32 14.72 12.01
CA PHE A 468 -6.80 13.35 11.85
C PHE A 468 -7.36 12.78 13.15
N ASP A 469 -6.67 12.96 14.28
CA ASP A 469 -7.16 12.57 15.62
C ASP A 469 -8.50 13.23 15.94
N SER A 470 -8.68 14.52 15.58
CA SER A 470 -9.94 15.22 15.81
C SER A 470 -11.11 14.64 15.00
N LEU A 471 -10.83 14.03 13.85
CA LEU A 471 -11.82 13.34 13.03
C LEU A 471 -12.05 11.92 13.52
N ALA A 472 -10.98 11.14 13.70
CA ALA A 472 -11.01 9.72 14.05
C ALA A 472 -11.60 9.47 15.44
N THR A 473 -11.19 10.27 16.44
CA THR A 473 -11.62 10.08 17.84
C THR A 473 -12.89 10.85 18.20
N GLY A 474 -13.32 11.77 17.34
CA GLY A 474 -14.36 12.75 17.63
C GLY A 474 -15.80 12.23 17.50
N ASN A 475 -16.77 13.03 17.98
CA ASN A 475 -18.20 12.69 17.91
C ASN A 475 -18.93 13.23 16.66
N LYS A 476 -18.16 13.67 15.66
CA LYS A 476 -18.67 14.26 14.41
C LYS A 476 -17.85 13.76 13.25
N SER A 477 -18.46 12.92 12.42
CA SER A 477 -17.88 12.60 11.13
C SER A 477 -18.28 13.63 10.08
N ILE A 478 -17.33 14.00 9.22
CA ILE A 478 -17.57 14.70 7.96
C ILE A 478 -17.69 13.69 6.81
N LEU A 479 -17.18 12.47 7.00
CA LEU A 479 -17.01 11.47 5.95
C LEU A 479 -17.73 10.21 6.41
N GLY A 480 -19.03 10.15 6.09
CA GLY A 480 -19.87 9.00 6.40
C GLY A 480 -20.28 8.30 5.12
N PHE A 481 -20.49 7.00 5.25
CA PHE A 481 -20.97 6.10 4.21
C PHE A 481 -22.33 6.53 3.60
N ASP A 482 -22.36 6.72 2.26
CA ASP A 482 -23.53 6.61 1.35
C ASP A 482 -23.03 6.51 -0.11
N PRO A 483 -23.05 5.32 -0.74
CA PRO A 483 -22.55 5.09 -2.09
C PRO A 483 -23.52 5.55 -3.21
N SER A 484 -24.71 6.05 -2.85
CA SER A 484 -25.62 6.70 -3.80
C SER A 484 -25.27 8.16 -4.08
N LEU A 485 -24.30 8.72 -3.33
CA LEU A 485 -23.88 10.11 -3.42
C LEU A 485 -23.07 10.36 -4.71
N SER A 486 -23.67 11.13 -5.63
CA SER A 486 -22.96 11.68 -6.78
C SER A 486 -21.96 12.77 -6.37
N LEU A 487 -21.03 13.18 -7.26
CA LEU A 487 -20.18 14.38 -7.08
C LEU A 487 -20.97 15.66 -6.73
N SER A 488 -22.27 15.72 -7.05
CA SER A 488 -23.14 16.85 -6.68
C SER A 488 -23.66 16.82 -5.23
N SER A 489 -23.47 15.70 -4.53
CA SER A 489 -23.90 15.43 -3.16
C SER A 489 -22.81 15.70 -2.10
N ILE A 490 -21.65 16.26 -2.51
CA ILE A 490 -20.59 16.77 -1.61
C ILE A 490 -21.11 17.83 -0.62
N LEU A 491 -22.31 18.39 -0.85
CA LEU A 491 -22.98 19.27 0.10
C LEU A 491 -23.69 18.52 1.26
N ASP A 492 -24.01 17.23 1.14
CA ASP A 492 -24.63 16.43 2.22
C ASP A 492 -23.62 15.98 3.29
N VAL A 493 -22.32 15.99 2.94
CA VAL A 493 -21.14 15.95 3.83
C VAL A 493 -21.14 17.09 4.89
N LEU A 494 -22.00 18.11 4.71
CA LEU A 494 -22.18 19.19 5.69
C LEU A 494 -23.09 18.82 6.88
N PHE A 495 -23.76 17.66 6.85
CA PHE A 495 -24.55 17.18 7.98
C PHE A 495 -23.76 16.10 8.74
N PRO A 496 -23.14 16.44 9.89
CA PRO A 496 -22.35 15.47 10.63
C PRO A 496 -23.24 14.32 11.11
N LYS A 497 -22.92 13.08 10.69
CA LYS A 497 -23.40 11.88 11.39
C LYS A 497 -22.78 11.91 12.80
N ILE A 498 -23.61 11.68 13.82
CA ILE A 498 -23.12 11.52 15.19
C ILE A 498 -22.51 10.13 15.24
N ILE A 499 -21.19 10.06 15.34
CA ILE A 499 -20.45 8.82 15.57
C ILE A 499 -20.04 8.79 17.04
N THR A 500 -20.03 7.60 17.66
CA THR A 500 -19.53 7.45 19.03
C THR A 500 -18.04 7.74 19.06
N SER A 501 -17.63 8.60 20.00
CA SER A 501 -16.24 8.97 20.19
C SER A 501 -15.47 7.79 20.76
N ASP A 502 -14.30 7.50 20.17
CA ASP A 502 -13.41 6.45 20.62
C ASP A 502 -11.95 6.97 20.63
N PRO A 503 -11.30 7.08 21.80
CA PRO A 503 -9.91 7.53 21.88
C PRO A 503 -8.89 6.54 21.29
N ASP A 504 -9.25 5.27 21.14
CA ASP A 504 -8.34 4.24 20.61
C ASP A 504 -8.23 4.33 19.07
N ARG A 505 -9.07 5.12 18.41
CA ARG A 505 -8.96 5.48 16.98
C ARG A 505 -7.89 6.54 16.67
N ARG A 506 -7.10 6.96 17.67
CA ARG A 506 -6.01 7.93 17.49
C ARG A 506 -4.98 7.42 16.47
N MET A 507 -4.43 8.33 15.68
CA MET A 507 -3.47 8.01 14.64
C MET A 507 -2.08 7.70 15.23
N LEU A 508 -1.37 6.77 14.59
CA LEU A 508 0.00 6.39 14.92
C LEU A 508 0.97 6.76 13.79
N ARG A 509 2.19 7.13 14.17
CA ARG A 509 3.36 7.15 13.28
C ARG A 509 4.08 5.80 13.29
N SER A 510 4.93 5.58 12.30
CA SER A 510 5.70 4.33 12.15
C SER A 510 6.53 3.98 13.40
N GLN A 511 7.17 4.97 14.04
CA GLN A 511 7.91 4.76 15.29
C GLN A 511 6.99 4.30 16.43
N GLU A 512 5.79 4.86 16.54
CA GLU A 512 4.85 4.50 17.61
C GLU A 512 4.30 3.08 17.39
N ILE A 513 4.08 2.68 16.14
CA ILE A 513 3.73 1.29 15.78
C ILE A 513 4.88 0.34 16.18
N ALA A 514 6.13 0.72 15.89
CA ALA A 514 7.30 -0.05 16.32
C ALA A 514 7.44 -0.14 17.86
N GLU A 515 7.01 0.88 18.60
CA GLU A 515 6.95 0.85 20.07
C GLU A 515 5.85 -0.10 20.57
N GLU A 516 4.70 -0.17 19.90
CA GLU A 516 3.62 -1.11 20.24
C GLU A 516 4.04 -2.59 20.09
N MET A 517 5.02 -2.89 19.23
CA MET A 517 5.60 -4.24 19.08
C MET A 517 6.25 -4.78 20.36
N PHE A 518 6.58 -3.93 21.32
CA PHE A 518 7.12 -4.34 22.62
C PHE A 518 6.04 -4.62 23.67
N ILE A 519 4.78 -4.34 23.34
CA ILE A 519 3.65 -4.39 24.26
C ILE A 519 2.76 -5.57 23.89
N SER A 520 2.66 -6.53 24.80
CA SER A 520 1.64 -7.57 24.76
C SER A 520 0.51 -7.21 25.71
N LYS A 521 -0.73 -7.36 25.26
CA LYS A 521 -1.94 -7.05 26.04
C LYS A 521 -2.11 -7.98 27.24
N ASP A 522 -1.68 -9.23 27.12
CA ASP A 522 -1.76 -10.24 28.17
C ASP A 522 -0.42 -11.00 28.29
N PRO A 523 0.23 -10.97 29.47
CA PRO A 523 1.45 -11.74 29.74
C PRO A 523 1.34 -13.26 29.50
N ALA A 524 0.13 -13.82 29.40
CA ALA A 524 -0.09 -15.21 29.06
C ALA A 524 0.08 -15.52 27.55
N PHE A 525 -0.03 -14.50 26.68
CA PHE A 525 -0.02 -14.65 25.22
C PHE A 525 1.18 -13.99 24.53
N VAL A 526 2.18 -13.52 25.29
CA VAL A 526 3.38 -12.86 24.74
C VAL A 526 4.06 -13.73 23.69
N SER A 527 4.07 -13.28 22.44
CA SER A 527 4.86 -13.92 21.39
C SER A 527 6.32 -13.43 21.41
N GLU A 528 7.22 -14.25 20.89
CA GLU A 528 8.66 -13.95 20.86
C GLU A 528 9.15 -13.61 19.43
N PRO A 529 10.32 -12.98 19.27
CA PRO A 529 10.99 -12.18 20.30
C PRO A 529 10.17 -10.93 20.62
N ILE A 530 10.23 -10.46 21.88
CA ILE A 530 9.61 -9.17 22.26
C ILE A 530 10.17 -8.06 21.36
N GLY A 531 9.28 -7.22 20.82
CA GLY A 531 9.64 -6.19 19.85
C GLY A 531 9.64 -6.68 18.40
N HIS A 532 9.50 -7.99 18.15
CA HIS A 532 9.31 -8.57 16.80
C HIS A 532 10.31 -8.07 15.75
N GLY A 533 11.57 -7.93 16.14
CA GLY A 533 12.65 -7.38 15.31
C GLY A 533 13.06 -5.94 15.67
N MET A 534 12.17 -5.15 16.25
CA MET A 534 12.46 -3.75 16.62
C MET A 534 13.54 -3.62 17.71
N GLN A 535 13.76 -4.66 18.53
CA GLN A 535 14.92 -4.68 19.43
C GLN A 535 16.25 -4.67 18.64
N HIS A 536 16.30 -5.30 17.47
CA HIS A 536 17.48 -5.24 16.61
C HIS A 536 17.70 -3.85 16.02
N VAL A 537 16.63 -3.11 15.71
CA VAL A 537 16.73 -1.69 15.30
C VAL A 537 17.40 -0.90 16.42
N ILE A 538 16.93 -1.02 17.66
CA ILE A 538 17.55 -0.34 18.81
C ILE A 538 19.01 -0.76 18.99
N ASP A 539 19.32 -2.05 18.90
CA ASP A 539 20.68 -2.55 19.11
C ASP A 539 21.66 -2.10 18.01
N GLN A 540 21.19 -1.98 16.77
CA GLN A 540 22.01 -1.66 15.59
C GLN A 540 22.10 -0.15 15.32
N GLN A 541 21.03 0.58 15.64
CA GLN A 541 20.85 1.99 15.28
C GLN A 541 20.77 2.92 16.50
N GLY A 542 20.46 2.40 17.69
CA GLY A 542 20.42 3.14 18.96
C GLY A 542 19.05 3.67 19.36
N GLU A 543 18.12 3.79 18.42
CA GLU A 543 16.75 4.30 18.65
C GLU A 543 15.79 3.77 17.57
N LEU A 544 14.48 3.83 17.88
CA LEU A 544 13.42 3.68 16.87
C LEU A 544 13.14 5.06 16.29
N LYS A 545 13.04 5.17 14.97
CA LYS A 545 12.83 6.44 14.27
C LYS A 545 11.97 6.22 13.03
N ASP A 546 11.07 7.16 12.77
CA ASP A 546 10.25 7.15 11.56
C ASP A 546 11.10 7.08 10.28
N GLY A 547 10.73 6.18 9.36
CA GLY A 547 11.44 5.93 8.11
C GLY A 547 12.84 5.37 8.28
N ASN A 548 13.13 4.71 9.41
CA ASN A 548 14.42 4.11 9.68
C ASN A 548 14.29 2.89 10.63
N LEU A 549 13.47 1.92 10.23
CA LEU A 549 13.20 0.71 11.02
C LEU A 549 13.83 -0.55 10.42
N HIS A 550 14.83 -0.42 9.54
CA HIS A 550 15.56 -1.56 8.98
C HIS A 550 16.43 -2.27 10.03
N TYR A 551 16.56 -3.59 9.93
CA TYR A 551 17.38 -4.40 10.83
C TYR A 551 17.78 -5.73 10.21
N SER A 552 18.74 -6.41 10.83
CA SER A 552 19.12 -7.76 10.40
C SER A 552 19.31 -8.70 11.58
N PHE A 553 19.12 -10.00 11.35
CA PHE A 553 19.35 -11.05 12.34
C PHE A 553 19.75 -12.36 11.68
N THR A 554 20.08 -13.37 12.48
CA THR A 554 20.49 -14.69 11.98
C THR A 554 19.56 -15.76 12.53
N SER A 555 19.18 -16.72 11.69
CA SER A 555 18.37 -17.88 12.07
C SER A 555 19.01 -18.68 13.22
N ASN A 556 18.20 -19.40 13.99
CA ASN A 556 18.66 -20.13 15.18
C ASN A 556 19.81 -21.13 14.90
N ASN A 557 19.87 -21.69 13.69
CA ASN A 557 20.93 -22.62 13.27
C ASN A 557 22.18 -21.92 12.68
N GLY A 558 22.17 -20.59 12.54
CA GLY A 558 23.29 -19.82 12.04
C GLY A 558 23.52 -19.91 10.52
N LEU A 559 22.62 -20.53 9.75
CA LEU A 559 22.78 -20.76 8.31
C LEU A 559 22.21 -19.63 7.45
N ILE A 560 21.15 -18.96 7.90
CA ILE A 560 20.48 -17.89 7.15
C ILE A 560 20.59 -16.57 7.91
N LYS A 561 21.01 -15.52 7.20
CA LYS A 561 20.91 -14.13 7.61
C LYS A 561 19.64 -13.54 7.01
N HIS A 562 18.81 -12.93 7.84
CA HIS A 562 17.66 -12.15 7.43
C HIS A 562 18.01 -10.67 7.47
N ILE A 563 17.65 -9.95 6.41
CA ILE A 563 17.80 -8.49 6.29
C ILE A 563 16.43 -7.91 6.00
N ALA A 564 15.82 -7.26 7.00
CA ALA A 564 14.56 -6.54 6.89
C ALA A 564 14.84 -5.07 6.55
N ILE A 565 14.27 -4.60 5.45
CA ILE A 565 14.43 -3.26 4.92
C ILE A 565 13.12 -2.52 5.11
N ASP A 566 13.19 -1.38 5.81
CA ASP A 566 12.17 -0.35 5.77
C ASP A 566 12.26 0.32 4.40
N SER A 567 11.34 -0.01 3.50
CA SER A 567 11.30 0.59 2.16
C SER A 567 10.26 1.67 2.06
N SER A 568 9.59 2.03 3.16
CA SER A 568 8.47 2.97 3.16
C SER A 568 8.95 4.39 2.94
N MET A 569 8.30 5.08 2.01
CA MET A 569 8.44 6.51 1.92
C MET A 569 7.61 7.21 3.01
N LEU A 570 8.03 8.41 3.41
CA LEU A 570 7.30 9.25 4.37
C LEU A 570 5.96 9.81 3.81
N LEU A 571 5.59 9.46 2.58
CA LEU A 571 4.34 9.79 1.93
C LEU A 571 4.12 8.81 0.77
N GLY A 572 2.85 8.51 0.51
CA GLY A 572 2.45 7.87 -0.72
C GLY A 572 2.68 6.37 -0.68
N PRO A 573 2.17 5.67 -1.69
CA PRO A 573 2.29 4.22 -1.78
C PRO A 573 3.67 3.78 -2.29
N GLU A 574 4.55 4.69 -2.72
CA GLU A 574 5.83 4.30 -3.31
C GLU A 574 6.92 4.02 -2.25
N GLY A 575 7.88 3.17 -2.61
CA GLY A 575 9.03 2.88 -1.76
C GLY A 575 10.25 3.73 -2.07
N MET A 576 11.12 3.95 -1.08
CA MET A 576 12.41 4.63 -1.29
C MET A 576 13.52 3.98 -0.47
N LEU A 577 14.77 4.08 -0.96
CA LEU A 577 15.97 3.75 -0.20
C LEU A 577 17.02 4.84 -0.40
N ASP A 578 17.56 5.36 0.69
CA ASP A 578 18.65 6.32 0.63
C ASP A 578 20.03 5.64 0.48
N LEU A 579 21.07 6.44 0.22
CA LEU A 579 22.42 5.90 0.00
C LEU A 579 23.08 5.38 1.29
N SER A 580 22.65 5.83 2.45
CA SER A 580 23.13 5.33 3.74
C SER A 580 22.54 3.95 4.05
N GLU A 581 21.27 3.75 3.73
CA GLU A 581 20.58 2.45 3.80
C GLU A 581 21.20 1.46 2.80
N MET A 582 21.43 1.88 1.56
CA MET A 582 22.13 1.06 0.57
C MET A 582 23.54 0.67 1.05
N ALA A 583 24.27 1.60 1.69
CA ALA A 583 25.59 1.30 2.26
C ALA A 583 25.51 0.34 3.45
N TRP A 584 24.44 0.38 4.26
CA TRP A 584 24.20 -0.57 5.34
C TRP A 584 23.86 -1.96 4.79
N ILE A 585 22.98 -2.06 3.79
CA ILE A 585 22.63 -3.31 3.11
C ILE A 585 23.90 -4.00 2.57
N VAL A 586 24.78 -3.25 1.91
CA VAL A 586 26.06 -3.78 1.42
C VAL A 586 26.93 -4.34 2.55
N GLN A 587 26.96 -3.69 3.72
CA GLN A 587 27.72 -4.17 4.87
C GLN A 587 27.15 -5.49 5.42
N GLU A 588 25.83 -5.59 5.55
CA GLU A 588 25.17 -6.80 6.03
C GLU A 588 25.33 -7.99 5.06
N LEU A 589 25.23 -7.74 3.75
CA LEU A 589 25.46 -8.74 2.71
C LEU A 589 26.90 -9.27 2.75
N GLN A 590 27.89 -8.37 2.85
CA GLN A 590 29.30 -8.76 2.96
C GLN A 590 29.57 -9.54 4.26
N ALA A 591 28.99 -9.12 5.38
CA ALA A 591 29.14 -9.82 6.66
C ALA A 591 28.57 -11.25 6.58
N ALA A 592 27.40 -11.43 5.94
CA ALA A 592 26.80 -12.74 5.73
C ALA A 592 27.66 -13.62 4.80
N GLN A 593 28.21 -13.05 3.73
CA GLN A 593 29.10 -13.74 2.81
C GLN A 593 30.37 -14.23 3.54
N ASP A 594 30.98 -13.37 4.34
CA ASP A 594 32.19 -13.70 5.12
C ASP A 594 31.91 -14.77 6.18
N ALA A 595 30.70 -14.76 6.76
CA ALA A 595 30.24 -15.77 7.71
C ALA A 595 29.78 -17.09 7.05
N GLY A 596 29.73 -17.17 5.71
CA GLY A 596 29.23 -18.33 4.99
C GLY A 596 27.75 -18.61 5.27
N GLN A 597 26.93 -17.56 5.30
CA GLN A 597 25.47 -17.64 5.50
C GLN A 597 24.76 -17.41 4.17
N LEU A 598 23.63 -18.09 3.96
CA LEU A 598 22.66 -17.67 2.94
C LEU A 598 21.91 -16.42 3.42
N VAL A 599 21.38 -15.64 2.50
CA VAL A 599 20.68 -14.39 2.79
C VAL A 599 19.27 -14.41 2.23
N ILE A 600 18.32 -14.06 3.09
CA ILE A 600 16.96 -13.69 2.70
C ILE A 600 16.80 -12.20 3.02
N VAL A 601 16.38 -11.44 2.01
CA VAL A 601 16.02 -10.02 2.17
C VAL A 601 14.50 -9.90 2.24
N SER A 602 13.99 -8.96 3.01
CA SER A 602 12.55 -8.68 3.11
C SER A 602 12.31 -7.19 3.09
N SER A 603 11.36 -6.74 2.28
CA SER A 603 10.88 -5.36 2.22
C SER A 603 9.40 -5.37 1.85
N HIS A 604 8.65 -4.34 2.21
CA HIS A 604 7.25 -4.26 1.80
C HIS A 604 7.15 -4.05 0.28
N HIS A 605 7.72 -2.96 -0.22
CA HIS A 605 7.79 -2.68 -1.65
C HIS A 605 8.77 -3.62 -2.37
N LYS A 606 8.37 -4.17 -3.52
CA LYS A 606 9.31 -4.81 -4.44
C LYS A 606 10.19 -3.78 -5.12
N PRO A 607 11.41 -4.13 -5.57
CA PRO A 607 12.36 -3.15 -6.14
C PRO A 607 11.83 -2.30 -7.29
N LYS A 608 10.82 -2.77 -8.03
CA LYS A 608 10.17 -1.99 -9.10
C LYS A 608 9.33 -0.84 -8.56
N ASP A 609 8.76 -1.00 -7.38
CA ASP A 609 7.90 -0.03 -6.72
C ASP A 609 8.72 0.87 -5.76
N ILE A 610 10.01 0.56 -5.59
CA ILE A 610 11.00 1.44 -4.96
C ILE A 610 11.52 2.42 -6.01
N ILE A 611 10.94 3.61 -6.02
CA ILE A 611 11.19 4.66 -7.01
C ILE A 611 12.59 5.29 -6.91
N ILE A 612 13.18 5.26 -5.71
CA ILE A 612 14.54 5.76 -5.45
C ILE A 612 15.43 4.58 -5.09
N ASN A 613 16.43 4.32 -5.93
CA ASN A 613 17.43 3.24 -5.77
C ASN A 613 16.89 1.79 -5.82
N GLY A 614 15.63 1.54 -6.22
CA GLY A 614 15.13 0.18 -6.42
C GLY A 614 15.92 -0.64 -7.47
N GLY A 615 16.31 -0.01 -8.58
CA GLY A 615 17.20 -0.63 -9.56
C GLY A 615 18.59 -0.93 -9.00
N LEU A 616 19.14 0.01 -8.20
CA LEU A 616 20.44 -0.17 -7.53
C LEU A 616 20.39 -1.31 -6.49
N LEU A 617 19.25 -1.50 -5.81
CA LEU A 617 19.03 -2.63 -4.91
C LEU A 617 19.15 -3.96 -5.66
N ILE A 618 18.47 -4.11 -6.81
CA ILE A 618 18.59 -5.31 -7.66
C ILE A 618 20.06 -5.53 -8.04
N GLU A 619 20.74 -4.52 -8.55
CA GLU A 619 22.15 -4.62 -8.97
C GLU A 619 23.06 -5.04 -7.82
N THR A 620 22.80 -4.51 -6.62
CA THR A 620 23.54 -4.80 -5.39
C THR A 620 23.33 -6.25 -4.95
N LEU A 621 22.08 -6.72 -4.86
CA LEU A 621 21.77 -8.09 -4.45
C LEU A 621 22.38 -9.12 -5.43
N ASN A 622 22.37 -8.83 -6.73
CA ASN A 622 23.00 -9.66 -7.77
C ASN A 622 24.55 -9.67 -7.73
N GLN A 623 25.20 -8.97 -6.80
CA GLN A 623 26.65 -9.11 -6.57
C GLN A 623 26.99 -10.20 -5.54
N TYR A 624 25.99 -10.72 -4.81
CA TYR A 624 26.22 -11.62 -3.67
C TYR A 624 25.63 -13.01 -3.94
N PRO A 625 26.48 -14.03 -4.15
CA PRO A 625 26.02 -15.38 -4.53
C PRO A 625 25.27 -16.11 -3.41
N ASN A 626 25.33 -15.59 -2.18
CA ASN A 626 24.62 -16.14 -1.04
C ASN A 626 23.21 -15.54 -0.86
N VAL A 627 22.78 -14.57 -1.67
CA VAL A 627 21.39 -14.08 -1.68
C VAL A 627 20.52 -15.06 -2.45
N ILE A 628 19.53 -15.65 -1.77
CA ILE A 628 18.69 -16.70 -2.35
C ILE A 628 17.25 -16.25 -2.59
N ALA A 629 16.77 -15.30 -1.80
CA ALA A 629 15.41 -14.80 -1.90
C ALA A 629 15.27 -13.34 -1.43
N HIS A 630 14.32 -12.64 -2.04
CA HIS A 630 13.80 -11.34 -1.61
C HIS A 630 12.29 -11.48 -1.44
N LEU A 631 11.81 -11.46 -0.21
CA LEU A 631 10.40 -11.53 0.15
C LEU A 631 9.79 -10.11 0.07
N VAL A 632 8.72 -9.96 -0.71
CA VAL A 632 8.10 -8.68 -1.02
C VAL A 632 6.57 -8.76 -1.00
N ALA A 633 5.89 -7.61 -1.00
CA ALA A 633 4.44 -7.52 -1.00
C ALA A 633 3.95 -6.24 -1.70
N HIS A 634 3.02 -5.49 -1.10
CA HIS A 634 2.49 -4.19 -1.55
C HIS A 634 1.47 -4.25 -2.70
N SER A 635 1.69 -5.04 -3.76
CA SER A 635 0.72 -5.06 -4.89
C SER A 635 -0.47 -6.00 -4.67
N HIS A 636 -0.54 -6.70 -3.54
CA HIS A 636 -1.55 -7.71 -3.21
C HIS A 636 -1.61 -8.88 -4.23
N GLN A 637 -0.49 -9.19 -4.86
CA GLN A 637 -0.38 -10.21 -5.91
C GLN A 637 0.50 -11.36 -5.45
N ASN A 638 0.19 -12.56 -5.90
CA ASN A 638 1.13 -13.68 -5.81
C ASN A 638 1.99 -13.71 -7.08
N THR A 639 3.29 -13.46 -6.95
CA THR A 639 4.22 -13.47 -8.10
C THR A 639 5.59 -13.95 -7.65
N ILE A 640 6.23 -14.83 -8.43
CA ILE A 640 7.60 -15.28 -8.21
C ILE A 640 8.45 -14.97 -9.44
N LEU A 641 9.34 -13.99 -9.30
CA LEU A 641 10.20 -13.50 -10.38
C LEU A 641 11.66 -13.95 -10.17
N PRO A 642 12.28 -14.64 -11.15
CA PRO A 642 13.71 -14.87 -11.14
C PRO A 642 14.45 -13.57 -11.44
N ARG A 643 15.19 -13.06 -10.46
CA ARG A 643 16.10 -11.91 -10.62
C ARG A 643 17.46 -12.43 -11.06
N ALA A 644 17.68 -12.48 -12.37
CA ALA A 644 18.90 -13.00 -12.96
C ALA A 644 20.11 -12.07 -12.78
N GLY A 645 21.19 -12.62 -12.23
CA GLY A 645 22.49 -11.96 -12.13
C GLY A 645 23.38 -12.21 -13.34
N ALA A 646 24.66 -11.84 -13.22
CA ALA A 646 25.65 -12.09 -14.27
C ALA A 646 25.92 -13.59 -14.52
N THR A 647 25.60 -14.43 -13.54
CA THR A 647 25.64 -15.90 -13.57
C THR A 647 24.45 -16.46 -12.79
N ASP A 648 24.08 -17.71 -13.02
CA ASP A 648 23.00 -18.36 -12.25
C ASP A 648 23.25 -18.36 -10.73
N GLU A 649 24.51 -18.46 -10.28
CA GLU A 649 24.90 -18.37 -8.86
C GLU A 649 24.69 -16.97 -8.26
N LEU A 650 24.57 -15.94 -9.10
CA LEU A 650 24.36 -14.55 -8.68
C LEU A 650 22.90 -14.12 -8.83
N GLY A 651 22.00 -15.02 -9.24
CA GLY A 651 20.57 -14.76 -9.29
C GLY A 651 19.85 -15.14 -8.00
N TYR A 652 18.73 -14.48 -7.73
CA TYR A 652 17.88 -14.76 -6.56
C TYR A 652 16.40 -14.78 -6.93
N TRP A 653 15.57 -15.34 -6.03
CA TRP A 653 14.12 -15.38 -6.20
C TRP A 653 13.45 -14.19 -5.53
N GLU A 654 12.80 -13.32 -6.30
CA GLU A 654 11.87 -12.33 -5.73
C GLU A 654 10.49 -12.99 -5.57
N ILE A 655 10.00 -13.06 -4.33
CA ILE A 655 8.78 -13.80 -3.97
C ILE A 655 7.80 -12.80 -3.36
N GLU A 656 6.80 -12.42 -4.15
CA GLU A 656 5.70 -11.56 -3.76
C GLU A 656 4.54 -12.40 -3.21
N SER A 657 4.07 -12.04 -2.02
CA SER A 657 2.91 -12.67 -1.39
C SER A 657 1.67 -11.78 -1.49
N GLY A 658 0.51 -12.42 -1.72
CA GLY A 658 -0.77 -11.73 -1.70
C GLY A 658 -1.15 -11.21 -0.31
N SER A 659 -2.16 -10.36 -0.28
CA SER A 659 -2.70 -9.75 0.94
C SER A 659 -3.73 -10.63 1.64
N MET A 660 -4.00 -10.38 2.92
CA MET A 660 -5.16 -10.94 3.61
C MET A 660 -6.45 -10.13 3.40
N VAL A 661 -6.35 -8.88 2.95
CA VAL A 661 -7.55 -8.06 2.66
C VAL A 661 -8.21 -8.42 1.32
N ASN A 662 -7.43 -8.61 0.26
CA ASN A 662 -7.94 -8.88 -1.08
C ASN A 662 -7.90 -10.37 -1.44
N TRP A 663 -8.75 -10.73 -2.39
CA TRP A 663 -8.65 -12.02 -3.05
C TRP A 663 -7.21 -12.28 -3.53
N PRO A 664 -6.64 -13.48 -3.34
CA PRO A 664 -7.28 -14.69 -2.82
C PRO A 664 -7.25 -14.89 -1.29
N GLN A 665 -6.72 -13.94 -0.52
CA GLN A 665 -6.51 -14.06 0.93
C GLN A 665 -5.69 -15.30 1.28
N GLN A 666 -4.47 -15.33 0.73
CA GLN A 666 -3.55 -16.45 0.87
C GLN A 666 -2.23 -16.01 1.48
N PHE A 667 -1.57 -16.96 2.11
CA PHE A 667 -0.26 -16.84 2.71
C PHE A 667 0.58 -18.04 2.29
N ARG A 668 1.90 -18.01 2.55
CA ARG A 668 2.78 -19.09 2.11
C ARG A 668 3.76 -19.55 3.17
N VAL A 669 4.07 -20.83 3.11
CA VAL A 669 5.13 -21.46 3.89
C VAL A 669 6.29 -21.81 2.97
N LEU A 670 7.50 -21.40 3.36
CA LEU A 670 8.72 -21.66 2.62
C LEU A 670 9.57 -22.69 3.38
N ASP A 671 9.92 -23.79 2.72
CA ASP A 671 10.82 -24.82 3.24
C ASP A 671 12.13 -24.81 2.44
N ILE A 672 13.22 -24.46 3.11
CA ILE A 672 14.54 -24.29 2.52
C ILE A 672 15.43 -25.46 2.91
N SER A 673 16.00 -26.13 1.91
CA SER A 673 16.91 -27.27 2.10
C SER A 673 18.11 -27.19 1.16
N ILE A 674 19.19 -27.87 1.53
CA ILE A 674 20.44 -27.92 0.78
C ILE A 674 20.85 -29.37 0.57
N ASP A 675 21.03 -29.77 -0.69
CA ASP A 675 21.66 -31.04 -1.05
C ASP A 675 23.18 -30.84 -1.15
N LYS A 676 23.91 -31.48 -0.23
CA LYS A 676 25.37 -31.35 -0.13
C LYS A 676 26.11 -32.04 -1.26
N ASP A 677 25.52 -33.07 -1.87
CA ASP A 677 26.18 -33.82 -2.94
C ASP A 677 26.17 -33.03 -4.26
N SER A 678 25.06 -32.36 -4.55
CA SER A 678 24.88 -31.57 -5.77
C SER A 678 25.30 -30.10 -5.61
N GLY A 679 25.33 -29.58 -4.38
CA GLY A 679 25.53 -28.16 -4.10
C GLY A 679 24.33 -27.29 -4.52
N VAL A 680 23.14 -27.89 -4.59
CA VAL A 680 21.90 -27.21 -4.98
C VAL A 680 21.00 -27.06 -3.76
N GLY A 681 20.46 -25.85 -3.59
CA GLY A 681 19.45 -25.54 -2.60
C GLY A 681 18.07 -25.52 -3.23
N THR A 682 17.05 -25.79 -2.43
CA THR A 682 15.64 -25.77 -2.83
C THR A 682 14.86 -24.92 -1.84
N ILE A 683 14.10 -23.94 -2.36
CA ILE A 683 13.03 -23.26 -1.62
C ILE A 683 11.71 -23.85 -2.13
N LYS A 684 11.06 -24.67 -1.30
CA LYS A 684 9.71 -25.15 -1.58
C LYS A 684 8.71 -24.12 -1.06
N SER A 685 7.99 -23.47 -1.96
CA SER A 685 6.88 -22.55 -1.66
C SER A 685 5.57 -23.33 -1.66
N THR A 686 4.82 -23.28 -0.56
CA THR A 686 3.46 -23.86 -0.46
C THR A 686 2.46 -22.76 -0.13
N MET A 687 1.48 -22.55 -1.00
CA MET A 687 0.38 -21.63 -0.79
C MET A 687 -0.70 -22.25 0.08
N LEU A 688 -1.19 -21.47 1.03
CA LEU A 688 -2.26 -21.85 1.94
C LEU A 688 -3.41 -20.85 1.82
N ASN A 689 -4.61 -21.42 1.78
CA ASN A 689 -5.87 -20.72 1.97
C ASN A 689 -6.13 -20.61 3.46
N HIS A 690 -6.72 -19.51 3.96
CA HIS A 690 -7.37 -19.59 5.27
C HIS A 690 -8.65 -20.42 5.17
N GLU A 691 -8.86 -21.29 6.14
CA GLU A 691 -9.99 -22.20 6.26
C GLU A 691 -10.63 -22.02 7.64
N SER A 692 -11.93 -22.29 7.73
CA SER A 692 -12.69 -22.24 8.98
C SER A 692 -13.46 -23.55 9.17
N GLU A 693 -13.82 -23.85 10.42
CA GLU A 693 -14.63 -25.03 10.77
C GLU A 693 -16.02 -25.03 10.10
N SER A 694 -16.50 -23.85 9.67
CA SER A 694 -17.81 -23.65 9.06
C SER A 694 -17.75 -22.59 7.94
N PRO A 695 -18.47 -22.79 6.82
CA PRO A 695 -18.63 -21.77 5.78
C PRO A 695 -19.40 -20.53 6.25
N LEU A 696 -20.10 -20.61 7.39
CA LEU A 696 -20.82 -19.49 7.99
C LEU A 696 -19.91 -18.55 8.81
N HIS A 697 -18.66 -18.95 9.04
CA HIS A 697 -17.72 -18.15 9.82
C HIS A 697 -17.52 -16.76 9.20
N VAL A 698 -17.29 -15.75 10.04
CA VAL A 698 -17.11 -14.36 9.62
C VAL A 698 -16.04 -14.25 8.53
N ALA A 699 -14.89 -14.89 8.72
CA ALA A 699 -13.79 -14.86 7.76
C ALA A 699 -14.18 -15.35 6.35
N GLN A 700 -14.99 -16.41 6.25
CA GLN A 700 -15.39 -17.01 4.97
C GLN A 700 -16.33 -16.10 4.18
N ARG A 701 -17.23 -15.39 4.87
CA ARG A 701 -18.08 -14.36 4.26
C ARG A 701 -17.25 -13.22 3.67
N GLY A 702 -16.27 -12.73 4.44
CA GLY A 702 -15.33 -11.71 3.98
C GLY A 702 -14.53 -12.17 2.75
N ARG A 703 -14.08 -13.43 2.71
CA ARG A 703 -13.36 -13.96 1.56
C ARG A 703 -14.21 -13.99 0.29
N PHE A 704 -15.47 -14.38 0.41
CA PHE A 704 -16.40 -14.36 -0.73
C PHE A 704 -16.70 -12.92 -1.20
N LEU A 705 -16.79 -11.94 -0.30
CA LEU A 705 -16.90 -10.52 -0.68
C LEU A 705 -15.70 -10.07 -1.51
N SER A 706 -14.48 -10.45 -1.11
CA SER A 706 -13.25 -10.15 -1.85
C SER A 706 -13.21 -10.83 -3.22
N TYR A 707 -13.66 -12.09 -3.32
CA TYR A 707 -13.81 -12.78 -4.61
C TYR A 707 -14.81 -12.07 -5.52
N LEU A 708 -15.98 -11.72 -4.99
CA LEU A 708 -17.02 -10.99 -5.71
C LEU A 708 -16.49 -9.65 -6.22
N GLU A 709 -15.78 -8.90 -5.39
CA GLU A 709 -15.16 -7.63 -5.80
C GLU A 709 -14.23 -7.81 -7.00
N ARG A 710 -13.30 -8.77 -6.96
CA ARG A 710 -12.38 -9.03 -8.08
C ARG A 710 -13.09 -9.59 -9.31
N TYR A 711 -14.09 -10.45 -9.12
CA TYR A 711 -14.93 -10.92 -10.23
C TYR A 711 -15.60 -9.74 -10.95
N LEU A 712 -16.06 -8.74 -10.21
CA LEU A 712 -16.65 -7.54 -10.83
C LEU A 712 -15.61 -6.70 -11.56
N GLU A 713 -14.40 -6.55 -11.03
CA GLU A 713 -13.31 -5.82 -11.70
C GLU A 713 -12.98 -6.39 -13.09
N ASP A 714 -12.95 -7.73 -13.23
CA ASP A 714 -12.74 -8.45 -14.50
C ASP A 714 -13.78 -8.08 -15.57
N HIS A 715 -14.98 -7.70 -15.14
CA HIS A 715 -16.13 -7.46 -16.01
C HIS A 715 -16.42 -5.95 -16.24
N ILE A 716 -15.62 -5.05 -15.63
CA ILE A 716 -15.90 -3.60 -15.61
C ILE A 716 -14.78 -2.77 -16.30
N LEU A 717 -13.52 -3.23 -16.33
CA LEU A 717 -12.38 -2.51 -16.94
C LEU A 717 -11.98 -3.10 -18.30
N LEU A 718 -11.15 -2.38 -19.08
CA LEU A 718 -10.45 -2.97 -20.23
C LEU A 718 -9.95 -4.37 -19.82
N PRO A 719 -10.17 -5.42 -20.64
CA PRO A 719 -9.99 -6.81 -20.22
C PRO A 719 -8.63 -6.97 -19.53
N GLY A 720 -8.70 -7.12 -18.23
CA GLY A 720 -7.59 -7.33 -17.32
C GLY A 720 -7.91 -8.56 -16.52
N ASP A 721 -6.87 -9.28 -16.13
CA ASP A 721 -6.97 -10.55 -15.42
C ASP A 721 -7.23 -10.31 -13.92
N GLY A 722 -8.15 -9.46 -13.45
CA GLY A 722 -8.27 -9.08 -12.03
C GLY A 722 -8.32 -10.24 -11.02
N ILE A 723 -9.05 -11.33 -11.28
CA ILE A 723 -8.92 -12.58 -10.48
C ILE A 723 -7.53 -13.21 -10.66
N ALA A 724 -7.13 -13.52 -11.90
CA ALA A 724 -5.89 -14.26 -12.17
C ALA A 724 -4.59 -13.46 -11.89
N ALA A 725 -4.67 -12.14 -11.82
CA ALA A 725 -3.57 -11.21 -11.57
C ALA A 725 -3.20 -11.23 -10.08
N THR A 726 -4.18 -11.36 -9.20
CA THR A 726 -3.95 -11.47 -7.74
C THR A 726 -3.53 -12.89 -7.32
N GLU A 727 -4.04 -13.90 -8.03
CA GLU A 727 -3.68 -15.32 -7.81
C GLU A 727 -2.30 -15.72 -8.32
N GLY A 728 -1.77 -14.96 -9.29
CA GLY A 728 -0.59 -15.33 -10.05
C GLY A 728 -0.82 -16.53 -10.99
N ALA A 729 0.24 -16.93 -11.68
CA ALA A 729 0.26 -18.17 -12.45
C ALA A 729 0.60 -19.37 -11.54
N ALA A 730 0.48 -20.59 -12.07
CA ALA A 730 0.85 -21.81 -11.34
C ALA A 730 2.32 -21.80 -10.86
N GLU A 731 3.19 -21.13 -11.63
CA GLU A 731 4.61 -20.92 -11.33
C GLU A 731 4.90 -19.86 -10.26
N ASP A 732 3.86 -19.22 -9.71
CA ASP A 732 3.95 -18.21 -8.64
C ASP A 732 3.43 -18.72 -7.27
N ARG A 733 2.81 -19.92 -7.27
CA ARG A 733 2.13 -20.50 -6.11
C ARG A 733 2.93 -21.65 -5.47
N ASN A 734 2.57 -22.89 -5.80
CA ASN A 734 3.21 -24.10 -5.27
C ASN A 734 4.41 -24.45 -6.15
N THR A 735 5.62 -24.19 -5.66
CA THR A 735 6.84 -24.31 -6.48
C THR A 735 8.01 -24.90 -5.72
N PHE A 736 8.92 -25.53 -6.46
CA PHE A 736 10.28 -25.80 -6.03
C PHE A 736 11.22 -24.86 -6.77
N LEU A 737 11.76 -23.88 -6.04
CA LEU A 737 12.68 -22.88 -6.56
C LEU A 737 14.12 -23.34 -6.27
N TYR A 738 14.89 -23.62 -7.31
CA TYR A 738 16.26 -24.12 -7.16
C TYR A 738 17.28 -22.98 -7.22
N PHE A 739 18.34 -23.08 -6.42
CA PHE A 739 19.45 -22.13 -6.40
C PHE A 739 20.80 -22.83 -6.20
N LYS A 740 21.89 -22.16 -6.59
CA LYS A 740 23.26 -22.66 -6.34
C LYS A 740 23.70 -22.29 -4.93
N VAL A 741 24.23 -23.25 -4.19
CA VAL A 741 24.75 -23.00 -2.84
C VAL A 741 26.24 -22.64 -2.94
N PRO A 742 26.66 -21.46 -2.45
CA PRO A 742 28.05 -21.04 -2.50
C PRO A 742 29.00 -21.99 -1.75
N ALA A 743 30.22 -22.12 -2.26
CA ALA A 743 31.21 -23.06 -1.72
C ALA A 743 31.56 -22.83 -0.23
N ASN A 744 31.55 -21.57 0.23
CA ASN A 744 31.77 -21.21 1.63
C ASN A 744 30.62 -21.65 2.54
N VAL A 745 29.37 -21.63 2.05
CA VAL A 745 28.20 -22.16 2.78
C VAL A 745 28.28 -23.68 2.84
N LEU A 746 28.56 -24.34 1.70
CA LEU A 746 28.71 -25.81 1.65
C LEU A 746 29.81 -26.32 2.58
N ALA A 747 30.91 -25.59 2.71
CA ALA A 747 32.01 -25.97 3.60
C ALA A 747 31.65 -25.96 5.10
N ARG A 748 30.52 -25.35 5.50
CA ARG A 748 30.02 -25.34 6.88
C ARG A 748 29.11 -26.53 7.21
N LEU A 749 28.52 -27.17 6.20
CA LEU A 749 27.59 -28.30 6.31
C LEU A 749 28.36 -29.63 6.39
#